data_AF-A0A7C3J212-F1
#
_entry.id   AF-A0A7C3J212-F1
#
_cell.length_a   1.000
_cell.length_b   1.000
_cell.length_c   1.000
_cell.angle_alpha   90.00
_cell.angle_beta   90.00
_cell.angle_gamma   90.00
#
_symmetry.space_group_name_H-M   'P 1'
#
loop_
_entity.id
_entity.type
_entity.pdbx_description
1 polymer ?
#
loop_
_entity_poly.entity_id
_entity_poly.type
_entity_poly.pdbx_seq_one_letter_code
_entity_poly.pdbx_strand_id
1 'polypeptide(L)'
;MNRHTPAALVALALVLGRAQGVQADTVVLRNGQQLQGRMTIEGDKARIELDIGGTVVVSRGEIASSVVDGPSAAATGEAIAVSPELLARLKAREDVHQLLDALLDEKEAPRLKAEAELSQKGREALPMLRAAFAAGPPTQRRHLLRVLAAIGDTASVPKIIEILRNPAESELHVEALKALAAISGHGAAPLLTEFLVNAKDDEVRTECLRALGDLASPYGAPFVVDALRQETLRQTARALVAQWDDPLLLPYLVPYLDDAARENRERVATWLARIVTPGHAVALTRLLELYEDDKDVAKALRGGVTRLHRDFPVVGDVELLAAPQAVIRDAALEALRKQQPDRRKRGNTARDWRDLRDGAVQPHFLLAADAAAGRLLRARDFASDIETSLRTPGAPQAVKVNVSPKTLPTFASADGRPRDARPLLARLDREQAADPQDVRFIGLSTAELSVPGLEVALAPTRPGGSLLISLARLGEARDAVAGRARRLTLHALARSLGLPACTDASCPSTSIYSVQDLDAKSPRYCNNCANAFIAQWAAEHDLASFYYAAAGAKLATIAGRVKTAEACATAAYAYERALLPLAAIEQWRVVQGLGGEPAQGALISKRIEMLDRTERWLNRKKLTTQPNPPAPPAKGGRPPAAP
;
A
#
# COMPACT_ATOMS: atom_id res chain seq x y z
N MET A 1 38.85 -28.86 -31.45
CA MET A 1 39.99 -29.25 -30.60
C MET A 1 40.61 -27.96 -30.09
N ASN A 2 40.40 -27.62 -28.81
CA ASN A 2 41.42 -27.61 -27.73
C ASN A 2 42.68 -26.80 -28.09
N ARG A 3 43.17 -25.81 -27.33
CA ARG A 3 42.94 -25.40 -25.93
C ARG A 3 43.42 -23.95 -25.73
N HIS A 4 42.84 -23.31 -24.72
CA HIS A 4 43.11 -21.98 -24.17
C HIS A 4 44.52 -21.81 -23.59
N THR A 5 45.06 -20.60 -23.71
CA THR A 5 45.71 -19.80 -22.63
C THR A 5 45.96 -18.38 -23.15
N PRO A 6 45.58 -17.32 -22.41
CA PRO A 6 46.29 -16.06 -22.50
C PRO A 6 46.79 -15.52 -21.15
N ALA A 7 48.00 -14.96 -21.22
CA ALA A 7 48.48 -13.71 -20.62
C ALA A 7 48.85 -13.61 -19.13
N ALA A 8 49.98 -12.94 -18.94
CA ALA A 8 50.73 -12.63 -17.73
C ALA A 8 50.62 -11.14 -17.33
N LEU A 9 51.25 -10.80 -16.18
CA LEU A 9 51.57 -9.46 -15.60
C LEU A 9 50.44 -8.72 -14.85
N VAL A 10 50.61 -7.89 -13.81
CA VAL A 10 51.65 -7.51 -12.81
C VAL A 10 50.90 -6.70 -11.72
N ALA A 11 51.30 -6.75 -10.44
CA ALA A 11 50.91 -5.74 -9.44
C ALA A 11 52.06 -5.40 -8.48
N LEU A 12 52.23 -4.10 -8.23
CA LEU A 12 53.32 -3.43 -7.51
C LEU A 12 52.96 -3.29 -6.01
N ALA A 13 53.90 -3.53 -5.09
CA ALA A 13 53.71 -3.27 -3.65
C ALA A 13 54.77 -2.29 -3.12
N LEU A 14 54.32 -1.24 -2.44
CA LEU A 14 55.14 -0.28 -1.71
C LEU A 14 55.37 -0.78 -0.28
N VAL A 15 56.64 -0.85 0.11
CA VAL A 15 57.15 -1.20 1.44
C VAL A 15 56.98 -0.01 2.39
N LEU A 16 56.61 -0.28 3.65
CA LEU A 16 57.04 0.36 4.92
C LEU A 16 56.26 -0.38 6.03
N GLY A 17 56.85 -1.02 7.04
CA GLY A 17 57.83 -0.49 7.97
C GLY A 17 57.14 -0.26 9.33
N ARG A 18 57.20 -1.27 10.22
CA ARG A 18 56.90 -1.23 11.68
C ARG A 18 55.80 -0.24 12.12
N ALA A 19 54.56 -0.71 12.23
CA ALA A 19 53.57 -0.12 13.13
C ALA A 19 52.69 -1.23 13.72
N GLN A 20 52.62 -1.27 15.05
CA GLN A 20 51.60 -2.00 15.78
C GLN A 20 50.23 -1.43 15.39
N GLY A 21 49.32 -2.28 14.93
CA GLY A 21 47.91 -1.94 14.69
C GLY A 21 47.61 -1.28 13.34
N VAL A 22 47.38 -2.07 12.30
CA VAL A 22 46.73 -1.67 11.03
C VAL A 22 45.89 -2.88 10.58
N GLN A 23 44.56 -2.87 10.67
CA GLN A 23 43.55 -2.39 9.72
C GLN A 23 43.47 -3.23 8.41
N ALA A 24 42.41 -4.07 8.35
CA ALA A 24 41.86 -4.83 7.22
C ALA A 24 42.78 -5.09 6.01
N ASP A 25 43.45 -6.24 6.00
CA ASP A 25 44.16 -6.72 4.81
C ASP A 25 43.16 -7.32 3.80
N THR A 26 43.25 -6.89 2.54
CA THR A 26 42.38 -7.30 1.45
C THR A 26 42.93 -8.57 0.78
N VAL A 27 42.16 -9.66 0.79
CA VAL A 27 42.45 -10.94 0.12
C VAL A 27 41.84 -10.93 -1.27
N VAL A 28 42.65 -10.98 -2.33
CA VAL A 28 42.14 -11.01 -3.72
C VAL A 28 42.08 -12.46 -4.23
N LEU A 29 40.89 -12.94 -4.59
CA LEU A 29 40.69 -14.26 -5.18
C LEU A 29 41.07 -14.28 -6.67
N ARG A 30 41.25 -15.50 -7.20
CA ARG A 30 41.69 -15.80 -8.58
C ARG A 30 40.85 -15.16 -9.70
N ASN A 31 39.62 -14.74 -9.41
CA ASN A 31 38.70 -14.10 -10.34
C ASN A 31 38.68 -12.56 -10.22
N GLY A 32 39.63 -11.96 -9.51
CA GLY A 32 39.71 -10.50 -9.31
C GLY A 32 38.83 -9.97 -8.19
N GLN A 33 38.11 -10.83 -7.46
CA GLN A 33 37.33 -10.42 -6.30
C GLN A 33 38.23 -10.03 -5.13
N GLN A 34 38.01 -8.83 -4.58
CA GLN A 34 38.61 -8.41 -3.32
C GLN A 34 37.68 -8.82 -2.16
N LEU A 35 38.18 -9.68 -1.28
CA LEU A 35 37.56 -10.04 0.00
C LEU A 35 38.29 -9.30 1.11
N GLN A 36 37.56 -8.68 2.03
CA GLN A 36 38.17 -8.11 3.22
C GLN A 36 38.13 -9.13 4.35
N GLY A 37 39.22 -9.27 5.09
CA GLY A 37 39.28 -10.23 6.19
C GLY A 37 40.06 -9.71 7.38
N ARG A 38 39.70 -10.21 8.58
CA ARG A 38 40.47 -9.99 9.79
C ARG A 38 41.47 -11.12 9.92
N MET A 39 42.76 -10.79 9.82
CA MET A 39 43.83 -11.75 10.00
C MET A 39 44.27 -11.81 11.47
N THR A 40 44.28 -13.00 12.05
CA THR A 40 44.84 -13.32 13.36
C THR A 40 45.97 -14.34 13.17
N ILE A 41 47.13 -14.06 13.74
CA ILE A 41 48.30 -14.95 13.62
C ILE A 41 48.43 -15.74 14.93
N GLU A 42 48.34 -17.07 14.84
CA GLU A 42 48.50 -18.00 15.97
C GLU A 42 49.67 -18.96 15.68
N GLY A 43 50.84 -18.66 16.24
CA GLY A 43 52.04 -19.49 16.07
C GLY A 43 52.54 -19.53 14.63
N ASP A 44 52.48 -20.71 14.01
CA ASP A 44 52.90 -20.97 12.63
C ASP A 44 51.72 -21.01 11.64
N LYS A 45 50.56 -20.47 12.04
CA LYS A 45 49.35 -20.40 11.20
C LYS A 45 48.77 -18.98 11.22
N ALA A 46 48.34 -18.51 10.06
CA ALA A 46 47.56 -17.30 9.89
C ALA A 46 46.09 -17.68 9.67
N ARG A 47 45.22 -17.23 10.55
CA ARG A 47 43.77 -17.40 10.47
C ARG A 47 43.16 -16.13 9.88
N ILE A 48 42.46 -16.22 8.77
CA ILE A 48 41.81 -15.11 8.08
C ILE A 48 40.31 -15.30 8.18
N GLU A 49 39.64 -14.45 8.95
CA GLU A 49 38.18 -14.37 9.01
C GLU A 49 37.69 -13.44 7.90
N LEU A 50 37.09 -14.01 6.86
CA LEU A 50 36.58 -13.26 5.72
C LEU A 50 35.25 -12.59 6.07
N ASP A 51 34.98 -11.42 5.47
CA ASP A 51 33.70 -10.69 5.49
C ASP A 51 32.50 -11.57 5.11
N ILE A 52 32.74 -12.59 4.29
CA ILE A 52 31.80 -13.67 3.97
C ILE A 52 31.75 -14.75 5.05
N GLY A 53 31.96 -14.44 6.33
CA GLY A 53 31.77 -15.35 7.47
C GLY A 53 32.42 -16.73 7.34
N GLY A 54 33.60 -16.80 6.74
CA GLY A 54 34.39 -18.01 6.55
C GLY A 54 35.79 -17.83 7.13
N THR A 55 36.42 -18.92 7.57
CA THR A 55 37.78 -18.88 8.11
C THR A 55 38.73 -19.64 7.20
N VAL A 56 39.78 -18.97 6.72
CA VAL A 56 40.89 -19.60 6.01
C VAL A 56 42.06 -19.72 6.97
N VAL A 57 42.71 -20.88 7.05
CA VAL A 57 43.89 -21.07 7.91
C VAL A 57 45.07 -21.44 7.04
N VAL A 58 46.11 -20.60 7.01
CA VAL A 58 47.28 -20.75 6.14
C VAL A 58 48.52 -21.02 6.99
N SER A 59 49.39 -21.94 6.58
CA SER A 59 50.65 -22.22 7.29
C SER A 59 51.71 -21.14 6.99
N ARG A 60 52.51 -20.76 7.98
CA ARG A 60 53.61 -19.78 7.82
C ARG A 60 54.68 -20.39 6.92
N GLY A 61 54.79 -19.84 5.71
CA GLY A 61 55.67 -20.35 4.66
C GLY A 61 55.05 -20.19 3.26
N GLU A 62 53.72 -20.22 3.16
CA GLU A 62 53.01 -19.92 1.90
C GLU A 62 52.82 -18.42 1.65
N ILE A 63 52.97 -17.59 2.68
CA ILE A 63 52.90 -16.14 2.60
C ILE A 63 54.33 -15.59 2.43
N ALA A 64 54.97 -15.99 1.33
CA ALA A 64 56.12 -15.30 0.76
C ALA A 64 55.70 -14.85 -0.63
N SER A 65 55.82 -13.56 -0.92
CA SER A 65 55.50 -12.90 -2.19
C SER A 65 55.53 -13.87 -3.39
N SER A 66 54.39 -14.13 -4.01
CA SER A 66 54.35 -15.04 -5.15
C SER A 66 53.72 -14.37 -6.37
N VAL A 67 54.62 -13.96 -7.27
CA VAL A 67 54.45 -14.34 -8.67
C VAL A 67 54.37 -15.86 -8.67
N VAL A 68 53.21 -16.43 -9.02
CA VAL A 68 53.03 -17.88 -9.15
C VAL A 68 53.16 -18.23 -10.63
N ASP A 69 54.39 -18.56 -11.06
CA ASP A 69 54.56 -19.59 -12.07
C ASP A 69 54.04 -20.92 -11.51
N GLY A 70 53.56 -21.79 -12.40
CA GLY A 70 52.83 -23.04 -12.06
C GLY A 70 53.49 -23.93 -10.99
N PRO A 71 52.71 -24.87 -10.41
CA PRO A 71 53.08 -25.54 -9.18
C PRO A 71 54.39 -26.35 -9.33
N SER A 72 55.34 -26.10 -8.43
CA SER A 72 56.53 -26.92 -8.26
C SER A 72 56.16 -28.28 -7.65
N ALA A 73 56.78 -29.34 -8.15
CA ALA A 73 56.54 -30.76 -7.82
C ALA A 73 56.95 -31.19 -6.39
N ALA A 74 57.12 -30.26 -5.45
CA ALA A 74 57.65 -30.53 -4.11
C ALA A 74 56.76 -30.04 -2.94
N ALA A 75 55.51 -29.64 -3.17
CA ALA A 75 54.60 -29.26 -2.09
C ALA A 75 54.06 -30.51 -1.34
N THR A 76 54.56 -30.77 -0.14
CA THR A 76 54.20 -31.93 0.72
C THR A 76 53.47 -31.55 2.01
N GLY A 77 52.71 -30.45 2.03
CA GLY A 77 51.85 -30.07 3.16
C GLY A 77 50.37 -30.34 2.87
N GLU A 78 49.60 -30.76 3.88
CA GLU A 78 48.12 -30.87 3.79
C GLU A 78 47.54 -29.55 3.28
N ALA A 79 47.08 -29.57 2.02
CA ALA A 79 46.36 -28.44 1.44
C ALA A 79 45.17 -28.09 2.34
N ILE A 80 45.13 -26.83 2.76
CA ILE A 80 44.13 -26.20 3.61
C ILE A 80 42.74 -26.66 3.17
N ALA A 81 42.07 -27.46 4.01
CA ALA A 81 40.71 -27.92 3.76
C ALA A 81 39.75 -26.72 3.80
N VAL A 82 39.52 -26.10 2.64
CA VAL A 82 38.44 -25.11 2.46
C VAL A 82 37.13 -25.83 2.73
N SER A 83 36.36 -25.38 3.73
CA SER A 83 35.12 -26.07 4.08
C SER A 83 34.17 -26.07 2.86
N PRO A 84 33.41 -27.16 2.63
CA PRO A 84 32.42 -27.21 1.55
C PRO A 84 31.45 -26.03 1.58
N GLU A 85 31.12 -25.53 2.78
CA GLU A 85 30.26 -24.37 2.99
C GLU A 85 30.90 -23.06 2.50
N LEU A 86 32.20 -22.86 2.75
CA LEU A 86 32.92 -21.70 2.24
C LEU A 86 33.00 -21.73 0.72
N LEU A 87 33.30 -22.90 0.14
CA LEU A 87 33.35 -23.07 -1.32
C LEU A 87 31.98 -22.79 -1.97
N ALA A 88 30.89 -23.25 -1.34
CA ALA A 88 29.53 -22.98 -1.79
C ALA A 88 29.19 -21.47 -1.75
N ARG A 89 29.60 -20.76 -0.69
CA ARG A 89 29.39 -19.30 -0.57
C ARG A 89 30.19 -18.50 -1.59
N LEU A 90 31.43 -18.91 -1.84
CA LEU A 90 32.27 -18.30 -2.88
C LEU A 90 31.66 -18.49 -4.26
N LYS A 91 31.22 -19.70 -4.58
CA LYS A 91 30.53 -19.99 -5.84
C LYS A 91 29.24 -19.18 -5.97
N ALA A 92 28.42 -19.09 -4.92
CA ALA A 92 27.21 -18.28 -4.95
C ALA A 92 27.50 -16.78 -5.19
N ARG A 93 28.58 -16.24 -4.60
CA ARG A 93 29.03 -14.85 -4.83
C ARG A 93 29.55 -14.65 -6.26
N GLU A 94 30.26 -15.63 -6.81
CA GLU A 94 30.72 -15.63 -8.20
C GLU A 94 29.56 -15.69 -9.18
N ASP A 95 28.56 -16.54 -8.94
CA ASP A 95 27.34 -16.60 -9.75
C ASP A 95 26.64 -15.24 -9.79
N VAL A 96 26.54 -14.52 -8.65
CA VAL A 96 25.95 -13.17 -8.64
C VAL A 96 26.80 -12.17 -9.41
N HIS A 97 28.13 -12.22 -9.35
CA HIS A 97 28.99 -11.35 -10.16
C HIS A 97 28.79 -11.59 -11.66
N GLN A 98 28.76 -12.86 -12.10
CA GLN A 98 28.53 -13.19 -13.51
C GLN A 98 27.17 -12.66 -13.99
N LEU A 99 26.15 -12.71 -13.15
CA LEU A 99 24.85 -12.13 -13.46
C LEU A 99 24.88 -10.59 -13.51
N LEU A 100 25.63 -9.94 -12.60
CA LEU A 100 25.83 -8.49 -12.62
C LEU A 100 26.56 -8.02 -13.89
N ASP A 101 27.54 -8.79 -14.36
CA ASP A 101 28.25 -8.54 -15.62
C ASP A 101 27.33 -8.78 -16.81
N ALA A 102 26.48 -9.82 -16.76
CA ALA A 102 25.49 -10.09 -17.80
C ALA A 102 24.43 -8.98 -17.95
N LEU A 103 24.22 -8.13 -16.93
CA LEU A 103 23.38 -6.92 -17.07
C LEU A 103 23.99 -5.87 -18.01
N LEU A 104 25.28 -5.96 -18.32
CA LEU A 104 26.00 -5.08 -19.24
C LEU A 104 26.12 -5.65 -20.66
N ASP A 105 25.64 -6.88 -20.91
CA ASP A 105 25.69 -7.51 -22.23
C ASP A 105 24.93 -6.66 -23.26
N GLU A 106 25.42 -6.56 -24.50
CA GLU A 106 24.76 -5.79 -25.56
C GLU A 106 23.40 -6.39 -25.98
N LYS A 107 23.26 -7.72 -25.87
CA LYS A 107 22.04 -8.43 -26.23
C LYS A 107 21.03 -8.35 -25.09
N GLU A 108 19.77 -8.20 -25.46
CA GLU A 108 18.68 -8.11 -24.50
C GLU A 108 18.42 -9.43 -23.76
N ALA A 109 18.52 -10.57 -24.45
CA ALA A 109 18.20 -11.87 -23.86
C ALA A 109 19.08 -12.25 -22.64
N PRO A 110 20.42 -12.09 -22.66
CA PRO A 110 21.26 -12.27 -21.47
C PRO A 110 20.89 -11.31 -20.32
N ARG A 111 20.61 -10.04 -20.62
CA ARG A 111 20.23 -9.05 -19.59
C ARG A 111 18.93 -9.43 -18.89
N LEU A 112 17.87 -9.76 -19.64
CA LEU A 112 16.58 -10.16 -19.06
C LEU A 112 16.68 -11.44 -18.24
N LYS A 113 17.48 -12.41 -18.69
CA LYS A 113 17.76 -13.63 -17.94
C LYS A 113 18.49 -13.30 -16.63
N ALA A 114 19.48 -12.42 -16.67
CA ALA A 114 20.20 -11.97 -15.48
C ALA A 114 19.30 -11.20 -14.51
N GLU A 115 18.43 -10.31 -14.98
CA GLU A 115 17.42 -9.65 -14.15
C GLU A 115 16.55 -10.68 -13.41
N ALA A 116 15.99 -11.65 -14.14
CA ALA A 116 15.11 -12.67 -13.57
C ALA A 116 15.83 -13.54 -12.53
N GLU A 117 17.06 -14.00 -12.82
CA GLU A 117 17.84 -14.83 -11.90
C GLU A 117 18.29 -14.05 -10.66
N LEU A 118 18.70 -12.79 -10.80
CA LEU A 118 19.05 -11.93 -9.66
C LEU A 118 17.82 -11.65 -8.78
N SER A 119 16.66 -11.37 -9.39
CA SER A 119 15.41 -11.23 -8.66
C SER A 119 15.01 -12.51 -7.92
N GLN A 120 15.24 -13.68 -8.52
CA GLN A 120 14.96 -14.98 -7.90
C GLN A 120 15.91 -15.30 -6.73
N LYS A 121 17.20 -14.92 -6.85
CA LYS A 121 18.16 -15.02 -5.73
C LYS A 121 17.74 -14.14 -4.55
N GLY A 122 17.02 -13.05 -4.80
CA GLY A 122 16.32 -12.29 -3.78
C GLY A 122 17.27 -11.63 -2.78
N ARG A 123 16.99 -11.80 -1.48
CA ARG A 123 17.71 -11.10 -0.39
C ARG A 123 19.20 -11.46 -0.31
N GLU A 124 19.59 -12.68 -0.69
CA GLU A 124 20.97 -13.15 -0.63
C GLU A 124 21.90 -12.34 -1.55
N ALA A 125 21.36 -11.82 -2.67
CA ALA A 125 22.12 -11.01 -3.61
C ALA A 125 22.17 -9.52 -3.22
N LEU A 126 21.34 -9.05 -2.28
CA LEU A 126 21.19 -7.62 -1.97
C LEU A 126 22.48 -6.89 -1.60
N PRO A 127 23.40 -7.45 -0.77
CA PRO A 127 24.64 -6.75 -0.45
C PRO A 127 25.45 -6.38 -1.71
N MET A 128 25.54 -7.32 -2.65
CA MET A 128 26.23 -7.10 -3.92
C MET A 128 25.45 -6.24 -4.89
N LEU A 129 24.13 -6.43 -4.98
CA LEU A 129 23.26 -5.62 -5.83
C LEU A 129 23.30 -4.15 -5.41
N ARG A 130 23.28 -3.85 -4.11
CA ARG A 130 23.41 -2.48 -3.58
C ARG A 130 24.77 -1.88 -3.88
N ALA A 131 25.85 -2.65 -3.73
CA ALA A 131 27.20 -2.19 -4.07
C ALA A 131 27.32 -1.87 -5.56
N ALA A 132 26.85 -2.77 -6.43
CA ALA A 132 26.80 -2.56 -7.87
C ALA A 132 25.86 -1.40 -8.25
N PHE A 133 24.75 -1.21 -7.55
CA PHE A 133 23.84 -0.10 -7.80
C PHE A 133 24.46 1.26 -7.42
N ALA A 134 25.26 1.30 -6.35
CA ALA A 134 25.96 2.51 -5.93
C ALA A 134 27.10 2.88 -6.89
N ALA A 135 27.90 1.92 -7.36
CA ALA A 135 29.13 2.17 -8.10
C ALA A 135 29.06 1.88 -9.61
N GLY A 136 28.03 1.18 -10.07
CA GLY A 136 27.90 0.72 -11.45
C GLY A 136 27.55 1.83 -12.45
N PRO A 137 27.80 1.60 -13.75
CA PRO A 137 27.45 2.54 -14.82
C PRO A 137 25.92 2.67 -14.99
N PRO A 138 25.43 3.73 -15.67
CA PRO A 138 23.99 3.97 -15.83
C PRO A 138 23.20 2.79 -16.42
N THR A 139 23.77 2.09 -17.40
CA THR A 139 23.17 0.88 -17.99
C THR A 139 22.92 -0.20 -16.95
N GLN A 140 23.92 -0.49 -16.10
CA GLN A 140 23.77 -1.46 -15.01
C GLN A 140 22.76 -0.97 -13.96
N ARG A 141 22.82 0.31 -13.59
CA ARG A 141 21.88 0.92 -12.63
C ARG A 141 20.43 0.81 -13.10
N ARG A 142 20.16 1.04 -14.39
CA ARG A 142 18.82 0.90 -14.99
C ARG A 142 18.23 -0.49 -14.75
N HIS A 143 19.01 -1.53 -14.99
CA HIS A 143 18.58 -2.91 -14.75
C HIS A 143 18.47 -3.23 -13.25
N LEU A 144 19.42 -2.75 -12.45
CA LEU A 144 19.39 -2.91 -11.00
C LEU A 144 18.17 -2.24 -10.35
N LEU A 145 17.67 -1.11 -10.87
CA LEU A 145 16.41 -0.51 -10.41
C LEU A 145 15.24 -1.49 -10.51
N ARG A 146 15.15 -2.24 -11.63
CA ARG A 146 14.09 -3.24 -11.85
C ARG A 146 14.25 -4.43 -10.91
N VAL A 147 15.48 -4.94 -10.78
CA VAL A 147 15.80 -6.06 -9.89
C VAL A 147 15.50 -5.71 -8.43
N LEU A 148 15.96 -4.54 -7.96
CA LEU A 148 15.72 -4.06 -6.60
C LEU A 148 14.23 -3.80 -6.34
N ALA A 149 13.49 -3.30 -7.34
CA ALA A 149 12.04 -3.14 -7.24
C ALA A 149 11.31 -4.47 -7.12
N ALA A 150 11.68 -5.47 -7.93
CA ALA A 150 11.12 -6.81 -7.87
C ALA A 150 11.41 -7.48 -6.51
N ILE A 151 12.61 -7.30 -5.95
CA ILE A 151 12.97 -7.78 -4.61
C ILE A 151 12.24 -6.97 -3.52
N GLY A 152 11.90 -5.72 -3.79
CA GLY A 152 11.28 -4.79 -2.84
C GLY A 152 12.28 -4.17 -1.88
N ASP A 153 13.50 -3.86 -2.34
CA ASP A 153 14.57 -3.37 -1.48
C ASP A 153 14.35 -1.93 -1.00
N THR A 154 13.70 -1.77 0.15
CA THR A 154 13.44 -0.47 0.77
C THR A 154 14.71 0.29 1.16
N ALA A 155 15.83 -0.41 1.41
CA ALA A 155 17.10 0.24 1.75
C ALA A 155 17.76 0.95 0.55
N SER A 156 17.33 0.63 -0.67
CA SER A 156 17.78 1.33 -1.88
C SER A 156 17.01 2.63 -2.15
N VAL A 157 15.88 2.86 -1.49
CA VAL A 157 15.04 4.05 -1.70
C VAL A 157 15.83 5.36 -1.59
N PRO A 158 16.71 5.59 -0.59
CA PRO A 158 17.50 6.82 -0.52
C PRO A 158 18.35 7.06 -1.77
N LYS A 159 18.98 6.00 -2.31
CA LYS A 159 19.80 6.11 -3.53
C LYS A 159 18.94 6.31 -4.78
N ILE A 160 17.74 5.72 -4.84
CA ILE A 160 16.77 5.97 -5.91
C ILE A 160 16.35 7.46 -5.91
N ILE A 161 16.10 8.03 -4.73
CA ILE A 161 15.78 9.46 -4.58
C ILE A 161 16.95 10.34 -5.01
N GLU A 162 18.18 9.94 -4.67
CA GLU A 162 19.40 10.64 -5.12
C GLU A 162 19.50 10.67 -6.65
N ILE A 163 19.25 9.55 -7.34
CA ILE A 163 19.21 9.48 -8.81
C ILE A 163 18.16 10.43 -9.37
N LEU A 164 16.95 10.42 -8.81
CA LEU A 164 15.86 11.30 -9.24
C LEU A 164 16.19 12.78 -9.06
N ARG A 165 16.93 13.13 -7.99
CA ARG A 165 17.35 14.51 -7.72
C ARG A 165 18.59 14.93 -8.50
N ASN A 166 19.29 14.01 -9.17
CA ASN A 166 20.48 14.30 -9.98
C ASN A 166 20.11 14.54 -11.46
N PRO A 167 20.24 15.78 -11.98
CA PRO A 167 19.93 16.07 -13.39
C PRO A 167 20.84 15.36 -14.39
N ALA A 168 22.05 14.96 -13.98
CA ALA A 168 23.00 14.25 -14.84
C ALA A 168 22.58 12.78 -15.10
N GLU A 169 21.67 12.24 -14.30
CA GLU A 169 21.14 10.88 -14.44
C GLU A 169 19.70 10.88 -14.96
N SER A 170 19.31 11.88 -15.75
CA SER A 170 17.96 12.03 -16.31
C SER A 170 17.47 10.79 -17.07
N GLU A 171 18.38 10.08 -17.75
CA GLU A 171 18.09 8.84 -18.47
C GLU A 171 17.66 7.66 -17.57
N LEU A 172 17.79 7.80 -16.25
CA LEU A 172 17.38 6.83 -15.24
C LEU A 172 16.10 7.26 -14.50
N HIS A 173 15.61 8.48 -14.71
CA HIS A 173 14.50 9.03 -13.91
C HIS A 173 13.22 8.21 -14.06
N VAL A 174 12.87 7.80 -15.29
CA VAL A 174 11.67 6.98 -15.54
C VAL A 174 11.74 5.65 -14.79
N GLU A 175 12.84 4.91 -14.91
CA GLU A 175 13.05 3.64 -14.20
C GLU A 175 13.12 3.82 -12.69
N ALA A 176 13.71 4.93 -12.22
CA ALA A 176 13.80 5.24 -10.80
C ALA A 176 12.42 5.56 -10.21
N LEU A 177 11.55 6.27 -10.94
CA LEU A 177 10.16 6.52 -10.54
C LEU A 177 9.35 5.21 -10.46
N LYS A 178 9.49 4.32 -11.47
CA LYS A 178 8.87 2.98 -11.45
C LYS A 178 9.31 2.16 -10.26
N ALA A 179 10.63 2.12 -10.01
CA ALA A 179 11.19 1.40 -8.89
C ALA A 179 10.70 1.98 -7.55
N LEU A 180 10.69 3.31 -7.42
CA LEU A 180 10.17 3.99 -6.23
C LEU A 180 8.71 3.64 -5.97
N ALA A 181 7.84 3.70 -6.99
CA ALA A 181 6.43 3.37 -6.86
C ALA A 181 6.23 1.90 -6.46
N ALA A 182 6.99 0.98 -7.07
CA ALA A 182 6.94 -0.45 -6.77
C ALA A 182 7.45 -0.80 -5.36
N ILE A 183 8.50 -0.11 -4.88
CA ILE A 183 9.11 -0.38 -3.56
C ILE A 183 8.30 0.30 -2.45
N SER A 184 8.03 1.59 -2.60
CA SER A 184 7.46 2.44 -1.55
C SER A 184 5.92 2.50 -1.59
N GLY A 185 5.29 2.01 -2.65
CA GLY A 185 3.83 2.02 -2.80
C GLY A 185 3.28 3.43 -2.61
N HIS A 186 2.25 3.56 -1.78
CA HIS A 186 1.61 4.86 -1.49
C HIS A 186 2.55 5.86 -0.84
N GLY A 187 3.61 5.40 -0.15
CA GLY A 187 4.65 6.27 0.40
C GLY A 187 5.45 7.01 -0.68
N ALA A 188 5.42 6.55 -1.93
CA ALA A 188 6.01 7.27 -3.06
C ALA A 188 5.19 8.49 -3.50
N ALA A 189 3.90 8.55 -3.18
CA ALA A 189 2.97 9.51 -3.77
C ALA A 189 3.37 10.99 -3.59
N PRO A 190 3.87 11.44 -2.41
CA PRO A 190 4.33 12.82 -2.27
C PRO A 190 5.47 13.14 -3.26
N LEU A 191 6.46 12.25 -3.39
CA LEU A 191 7.61 12.45 -4.26
C LEU A 191 7.23 12.36 -5.74
N LEU A 192 6.39 11.38 -6.12
CA LEU A 192 5.87 11.28 -7.50
C LEU A 192 5.11 12.56 -7.90
N THR A 193 4.35 13.14 -6.98
CA THR A 193 3.60 14.37 -7.25
C THR A 193 4.54 15.58 -7.36
N GLU A 194 5.59 15.64 -6.55
CA GLU A 194 6.65 16.65 -6.70
C GLU A 194 7.28 16.60 -8.10
N PHE A 195 7.69 15.41 -8.56
CA PHE A 195 8.28 15.25 -9.89
C PHE A 195 7.30 15.56 -11.01
N LEU A 196 6.01 15.21 -10.88
CA LEU A 196 4.98 15.58 -11.85
C LEU A 196 4.88 17.11 -12.06
N VAL A 197 5.04 17.87 -10.99
CA VAL A 197 4.93 19.34 -11.00
C VAL A 197 6.23 20.01 -11.48
N ASN A 198 7.38 19.52 -11.03
CA ASN A 198 8.67 20.20 -11.21
C ASN A 198 9.50 19.69 -12.40
N ALA A 199 9.27 18.46 -12.87
CA ALA A 199 10.04 17.92 -13.98
C ALA A 199 9.74 18.69 -15.28
N LYS A 200 10.79 18.92 -16.08
CA LYS A 200 10.67 19.54 -17.41
C LYS A 200 10.39 18.52 -18.51
N ASP A 201 10.78 17.28 -18.28
CA ASP A 201 10.64 16.19 -19.22
C ASP A 201 9.22 15.61 -19.16
N ASP A 202 8.50 15.66 -20.28
CA ASP A 202 7.13 15.14 -20.37
C ASP A 202 7.05 13.61 -20.19
N GLU A 203 8.12 12.86 -20.49
CA GLU A 203 8.15 11.42 -20.24
C GLU A 203 8.18 11.13 -18.74
N VAL A 204 9.04 11.85 -17.99
CA VAL A 204 9.11 11.78 -16.52
C VAL A 204 7.78 12.16 -15.89
N ARG A 205 7.15 13.24 -16.35
CA ARG A 205 5.84 13.70 -15.85
C ARG A 205 4.74 12.70 -16.16
N THR A 206 4.74 12.13 -17.37
CA THR A 206 3.80 11.09 -17.77
C THR A 206 3.95 9.85 -16.89
N GLU A 207 5.19 9.45 -16.58
CA GLU A 207 5.44 8.31 -15.71
C GLU A 207 5.00 8.59 -14.26
N CYS A 208 5.26 9.78 -13.73
CA CYS A 208 4.74 10.18 -12.42
C CYS A 208 3.22 10.08 -12.37
N LEU A 209 2.54 10.55 -13.43
CA LEU A 209 1.09 10.52 -13.53
C LEU A 209 0.57 9.07 -13.55
N ARG A 210 1.18 8.17 -14.32
CA ARG A 210 0.86 6.74 -14.34
C ARG A 210 1.09 6.08 -12.99
N ALA A 211 2.24 6.32 -12.37
CA ALA A 211 2.58 5.75 -11.07
C ALA A 211 1.61 6.23 -9.98
N LEU A 212 1.26 7.51 -9.95
CA LEU A 212 0.20 8.01 -9.06
C LEU A 212 -1.13 7.31 -9.35
N GLY A 213 -1.43 7.12 -10.63
CA GLY A 213 -2.51 6.31 -11.20
C GLY A 213 -2.64 4.93 -10.57
N ASP A 214 -1.58 4.14 -10.69
CA ASP A 214 -1.50 2.76 -10.20
C ASP A 214 -1.58 2.67 -8.67
N LEU A 215 -1.10 3.71 -7.98
CA LEU A 215 -1.22 3.83 -6.53
C LEU A 215 -2.62 4.26 -6.08
N ALA A 216 -3.51 4.67 -6.98
CA ALA A 216 -4.81 5.28 -6.66
C ALA A 216 -4.69 6.37 -5.57
N SER A 217 -3.56 7.11 -5.58
CA SER A 217 -3.20 7.93 -4.43
C SER A 217 -4.11 9.16 -4.34
N PRO A 218 -4.77 9.38 -3.19
CA PRO A 218 -5.65 10.52 -3.01
C PRO A 218 -4.88 11.86 -3.08
N TYR A 219 -3.56 11.85 -2.86
CA TYR A 219 -2.68 13.02 -3.01
C TYR A 219 -2.58 13.52 -4.47
N GLY A 220 -2.64 12.62 -5.45
CA GLY A 220 -2.46 12.93 -6.87
C GLY A 220 -3.72 13.48 -7.56
N ALA A 221 -4.90 13.25 -7.00
CA ALA A 221 -6.21 13.63 -7.54
C ALA A 221 -6.29 15.05 -8.17
N PRO A 222 -5.96 16.14 -7.45
CA PRO A 222 -5.99 17.47 -8.03
C PRO A 222 -5.04 17.61 -9.23
N PHE A 223 -3.86 17.01 -9.19
CA PHE A 223 -2.86 17.11 -10.25
C PHE A 223 -3.24 16.29 -11.49
N VAL A 224 -3.88 15.13 -11.31
CA VAL A 224 -4.45 14.37 -12.42
C VAL A 224 -5.51 15.18 -13.15
N VAL A 225 -6.35 15.91 -12.42
CA VAL A 225 -7.38 16.76 -13.02
C VAL A 225 -6.78 18.01 -13.68
N ASP A 226 -5.75 18.62 -13.09
CA ASP A 226 -5.02 19.73 -13.71
C ASP A 226 -4.31 19.29 -15.01
N ALA A 227 -3.74 18.08 -15.02
CA ALA A 227 -3.09 17.48 -16.19
C ALA A 227 -4.02 17.30 -17.40
N LEU A 228 -5.35 17.25 -17.21
CA LEU A 228 -6.32 17.23 -18.34
C LEU A 228 -6.21 18.47 -19.25
N ARG A 229 -5.69 19.59 -18.72
CA ARG A 229 -5.52 20.84 -19.48
C ARG A 229 -4.20 20.90 -20.24
N GLN A 230 -3.24 20.09 -19.85
CA GLN A 230 -1.88 20.15 -20.37
C GLN A 230 -1.77 19.25 -21.59
N GLU A 231 -1.40 19.81 -22.74
CA GLU A 231 -1.42 19.10 -24.04
C GLU A 231 -0.69 17.74 -23.98
N THR A 232 0.48 17.71 -23.34
CA THR A 232 1.38 16.55 -23.28
C THR A 232 0.87 15.46 -22.34
N LEU A 233 0.17 15.84 -21.26
CA LEU A 233 -0.33 14.91 -20.25
C LEU A 233 -1.80 14.54 -20.43
N ARG A 234 -2.54 15.26 -21.30
CA ARG A 234 -3.99 15.15 -21.42
C ARG A 234 -4.46 13.72 -21.67
N GLN A 235 -3.82 12.98 -22.57
CA GLN A 235 -4.24 11.62 -22.90
C GLN A 235 -4.04 10.66 -21.72
N THR A 236 -2.90 10.74 -21.05
CA THR A 236 -2.60 9.95 -19.85
C THR A 236 -3.56 10.29 -18.71
N ALA A 237 -3.79 11.58 -18.44
CA ALA A 237 -4.76 12.04 -17.45
C ALA A 237 -6.19 11.54 -17.76
N ARG A 238 -6.59 11.58 -19.04
CA ARG A 238 -7.90 11.07 -19.50
C ARG A 238 -8.04 9.56 -19.25
N ALA A 239 -7.00 8.78 -19.51
CA ALA A 239 -6.98 7.34 -19.25
C ALA A 239 -7.09 7.05 -17.75
N LEU A 240 -6.34 7.79 -16.93
CA LEU A 240 -6.33 7.63 -15.48
C LEU A 240 -7.66 8.01 -14.83
N VAL A 241 -8.26 9.14 -15.20
CA VAL A 241 -9.61 9.51 -14.72
C VAL A 241 -10.65 8.44 -15.11
N ALA A 242 -10.51 7.84 -16.29
CA ALA A 242 -11.39 6.75 -16.71
C ALA A 242 -11.14 5.43 -15.95
N GLN A 243 -9.98 5.25 -15.32
CA GLN A 243 -9.67 4.12 -14.43
C GLN A 243 -10.03 4.40 -12.97
N TRP A 244 -9.92 5.66 -12.54
CA TRP A 244 -10.21 6.10 -11.17
C TRP A 244 -11.71 6.29 -10.99
N ASP A 245 -12.37 5.26 -10.50
CA ASP A 245 -13.75 5.31 -10.00
C ASP A 245 -13.81 5.76 -8.53
N ASP A 246 -13.01 6.76 -8.15
CA ASP A 246 -12.99 7.29 -6.78
C ASP A 246 -13.81 8.58 -6.67
N PRO A 247 -14.82 8.65 -5.77
CA PRO A 247 -15.54 9.88 -5.44
C PRO A 247 -14.66 11.05 -5.01
N LEU A 248 -13.40 10.84 -4.61
CA LEU A 248 -12.46 11.92 -4.29
C LEU A 248 -12.14 12.83 -5.49
N LEU A 249 -12.30 12.34 -6.72
CA LEU A 249 -12.16 13.18 -7.91
C LEU A 249 -13.37 14.13 -8.11
N LEU A 250 -14.50 13.87 -7.43
CA LEU A 250 -15.74 14.64 -7.58
C LEU A 250 -15.52 16.15 -7.46
N PRO A 251 -14.97 16.68 -6.34
CA PRO A 251 -14.82 18.12 -6.19
C PRO A 251 -14.03 18.75 -7.34
N TYR A 252 -13.04 18.04 -7.88
CA TYR A 252 -12.15 18.57 -8.91
C TYR A 252 -12.75 18.51 -10.32
N LEU A 253 -13.57 17.50 -10.60
CA LEU A 253 -14.14 17.27 -11.94
C LEU A 253 -15.50 17.96 -12.13
N VAL A 254 -16.34 18.09 -11.11
CA VAL A 254 -17.69 18.70 -11.28
C VAL A 254 -17.70 20.09 -11.91
N PRO A 255 -16.72 21.00 -11.68
CA PRO A 255 -16.71 22.30 -12.34
C PRO A 255 -16.53 22.24 -13.86
N TYR A 256 -16.11 21.10 -14.42
CA TYR A 256 -15.99 20.89 -15.86
C TYR A 256 -17.33 20.52 -16.53
N LEU A 257 -18.42 20.39 -15.78
CA LEU A 257 -19.77 20.38 -16.37
C LEU A 257 -20.13 21.72 -17.03
N ASP A 258 -19.39 22.80 -16.75
CA ASP A 258 -19.50 24.08 -17.45
C ASP A 258 -18.37 24.29 -18.48
N ASP A 259 -17.65 23.24 -18.88
CA ASP A 259 -16.56 23.37 -19.86
C ASP A 259 -17.10 23.77 -21.25
N ALA A 260 -16.34 24.60 -21.97
CA ALA A 260 -16.73 25.07 -23.30
C ALA A 260 -16.86 23.91 -24.30
N ALA A 261 -16.00 22.90 -24.20
CA ALA A 261 -16.03 21.74 -25.08
C ALA A 261 -17.12 20.74 -24.65
N ARG A 262 -18.05 20.46 -25.56
CA ARG A 262 -19.13 19.47 -25.36
C ARG A 262 -18.61 18.10 -24.91
N GLU A 263 -17.53 17.64 -25.54
CA GLU A 263 -16.89 16.36 -25.22
C GLU A 263 -16.44 16.27 -23.75
N ASN A 264 -15.91 17.36 -23.20
CA ASN A 264 -15.47 17.39 -21.81
C ASN A 264 -16.66 17.29 -20.85
N ARG A 265 -17.75 18.03 -21.12
CA ARG A 265 -18.99 17.97 -20.30
C ARG A 265 -19.60 16.57 -20.29
N GLU A 266 -19.75 15.97 -21.47
CA GLU A 266 -20.33 14.61 -21.62
C GLU A 266 -19.50 13.55 -20.89
N ARG A 267 -18.16 13.62 -21.00
CA ARG A 267 -17.25 12.69 -20.33
C ARG A 267 -17.32 12.81 -18.81
N VAL A 268 -17.37 14.03 -18.28
CA VAL A 268 -17.54 14.27 -16.84
C VAL A 268 -18.90 13.76 -16.38
N ALA A 269 -19.98 14.03 -17.10
CA ALA A 269 -21.31 13.54 -16.75
C ALA A 269 -21.39 12.00 -16.78
N THR A 270 -20.74 11.35 -17.74
CA THR A 270 -20.65 9.89 -17.83
C THR A 270 -19.83 9.30 -16.70
N TRP A 271 -18.70 9.93 -16.36
CA TRP A 271 -17.88 9.53 -15.21
C TRP A 271 -18.66 9.67 -13.90
N LEU A 272 -19.33 10.81 -13.68
CA LEU A 272 -20.23 11.02 -12.52
C LEU A 272 -21.25 9.89 -12.43
N ALA A 273 -21.98 9.62 -13.51
CA ALA A 273 -22.98 8.56 -13.56
C ALA A 273 -22.45 7.16 -13.19
N ARG A 274 -21.14 6.92 -13.31
CA ARG A 274 -20.49 5.66 -12.95
C ARG A 274 -20.12 5.56 -11.47
N ILE A 275 -19.76 6.68 -10.84
CA ILE A 275 -19.18 6.74 -9.50
C ILE A 275 -20.12 7.26 -8.39
N VAL A 276 -21.31 7.75 -8.75
CA VAL A 276 -22.27 8.30 -7.77
C VAL A 276 -22.68 7.21 -6.78
N THR A 277 -22.49 7.51 -5.48
CA THR A 277 -22.94 6.67 -4.36
C THR A 277 -24.28 7.16 -3.83
N PRO A 278 -24.99 6.40 -2.96
CA PRO A 278 -26.22 6.90 -2.33
C PRO A 278 -26.03 8.26 -1.63
N GLY A 279 -24.87 8.51 -1.02
CA GLY A 279 -24.54 9.80 -0.40
C GLY A 279 -24.45 10.99 -1.37
N HIS A 280 -24.46 10.75 -2.68
CA HIS A 280 -24.40 11.77 -3.73
C HIS A 280 -25.69 11.87 -4.57
N ALA A 281 -26.76 11.12 -4.21
CA ALA A 281 -28.00 11.06 -4.98
C ALA A 281 -28.67 12.44 -5.13
N VAL A 282 -28.76 13.21 -4.05
CA VAL A 282 -29.31 14.58 -4.05
C VAL A 282 -28.54 15.49 -5.01
N ALA A 283 -27.21 15.42 -4.99
CA ALA A 283 -26.36 16.19 -5.89
C ALA A 283 -26.61 15.80 -7.34
N LEU A 284 -26.69 14.50 -7.66
CA LEU A 284 -26.95 14.02 -9.01
C LEU A 284 -28.31 14.51 -9.57
N THR A 285 -29.37 14.45 -8.76
CA THR A 285 -30.71 14.96 -9.12
C THR A 285 -30.64 16.44 -9.44
N ARG A 286 -30.02 17.24 -8.57
CA ARG A 286 -29.91 18.68 -8.78
C ARG A 286 -29.05 19.04 -9.99
N LEU A 287 -28.02 18.25 -10.30
CA LEU A 287 -27.25 18.41 -11.54
C LEU A 287 -28.10 18.10 -12.77
N LEU A 288 -28.93 17.06 -12.74
CA LEU A 288 -29.83 16.76 -13.84
C LEU A 288 -30.81 17.92 -14.11
N GLU A 289 -31.31 18.58 -13.06
CA GLU A 289 -32.13 19.80 -13.19
C GLU A 289 -31.37 20.96 -13.83
N LEU A 290 -30.14 21.21 -13.36
CA LEU A 290 -29.33 22.34 -13.83
C LEU A 290 -28.89 22.20 -15.29
N TYR A 291 -28.82 20.97 -15.80
CA TYR A 291 -28.33 20.65 -17.14
C TYR A 291 -29.38 19.95 -18.00
N GLU A 292 -30.68 20.13 -17.72
CA GLU A 292 -31.78 19.49 -18.45
C GLU A 292 -31.74 19.80 -19.96
N ASP A 293 -31.35 21.03 -20.32
CA ASP A 293 -31.26 21.50 -21.70
C ASP A 293 -30.06 20.92 -22.49
N ASP A 294 -29.01 20.44 -21.81
CA ASP A 294 -27.87 19.77 -22.47
C ASP A 294 -28.19 18.28 -22.62
N LYS A 295 -28.69 17.91 -23.81
CA LYS A 295 -29.19 16.54 -24.11
C LYS A 295 -28.19 15.44 -23.75
N ASP A 296 -26.90 15.67 -23.99
CA ASP A 296 -25.85 14.67 -23.78
C ASP A 296 -25.55 14.51 -22.28
N VAL A 297 -25.37 15.63 -21.58
CA VAL A 297 -25.17 15.65 -20.12
C VAL A 297 -26.39 15.05 -19.41
N ALA A 298 -27.60 15.51 -19.74
CA ALA A 298 -28.83 15.02 -19.14
C ALA A 298 -29.03 13.51 -19.38
N LYS A 299 -28.69 13.00 -20.58
CA LYS A 299 -28.75 11.56 -20.88
C LYS A 299 -27.78 10.76 -20.00
N ALA A 300 -26.54 11.22 -19.85
CA ALA A 300 -25.55 10.56 -18.99
C ALA A 300 -25.98 10.56 -17.52
N LEU A 301 -26.40 11.71 -16.98
CA LEU A 301 -26.86 11.83 -15.60
C LEU A 301 -28.10 10.96 -15.31
N ARG A 302 -29.07 10.88 -16.24
CA ARG A 302 -30.21 9.93 -16.14
C ARG A 302 -29.75 8.47 -16.08
N GLY A 303 -28.73 8.10 -16.84
CA GLY A 303 -28.08 6.80 -16.75
C GLY A 303 -27.51 6.52 -15.36
N GLY A 304 -26.92 7.53 -14.73
CA GLY A 304 -26.45 7.48 -13.34
C GLY A 304 -27.58 7.27 -12.33
N VAL A 305 -28.69 7.99 -12.48
CA VAL A 305 -29.89 7.81 -11.64
C VAL A 305 -30.45 6.40 -11.77
N THR A 306 -30.53 5.89 -13.01
CA THR A 306 -30.97 4.51 -13.27
C THR A 306 -30.04 3.49 -12.63
N ARG A 307 -28.73 3.73 -12.70
CA ARG A 307 -27.70 2.89 -12.06
C ARG A 307 -27.84 2.93 -10.54
N LEU A 308 -27.99 4.11 -9.94
CA LEU A 308 -28.24 4.25 -8.50
C LEU A 308 -29.46 3.45 -8.06
N HIS A 309 -30.55 3.54 -8.82
CA HIS A 309 -31.75 2.78 -8.50
C HIS A 309 -31.57 1.26 -8.72
N ARG A 310 -30.83 0.85 -9.75
CA ARG A 310 -30.51 -0.57 -10.00
C ARG A 310 -29.59 -1.17 -8.93
N ASP A 311 -28.54 -0.44 -8.56
CA ASP A 311 -27.46 -0.90 -7.69
C ASP A 311 -27.79 -0.63 -6.20
N PHE A 312 -28.63 0.37 -5.91
CA PHE A 312 -29.06 0.81 -4.57
C PHE A 312 -30.57 1.12 -4.50
N PRO A 313 -31.46 0.13 -4.73
CA PRO A 313 -32.91 0.34 -4.85
C PRO A 313 -33.58 0.97 -3.61
N VAL A 314 -32.99 0.89 -2.41
CA VAL A 314 -33.62 1.38 -1.16
C VAL A 314 -33.43 2.89 -0.93
N VAL A 315 -32.31 3.49 -1.35
CA VAL A 315 -32.04 4.93 -1.08
C VAL A 315 -32.64 5.81 -2.17
N GLY A 316 -32.75 5.28 -3.40
CA GLY A 316 -33.37 5.97 -4.51
C GLY A 316 -34.85 6.24 -4.30
N ASP A 317 -35.60 5.36 -3.65
CA ASP A 317 -37.05 5.39 -3.74
C ASP A 317 -37.73 6.45 -2.87
N VAL A 318 -37.12 6.95 -1.78
CA VAL A 318 -37.76 8.03 -1.00
C VAL A 318 -37.34 9.41 -1.51
N GLU A 319 -36.07 9.61 -1.87
CA GLU A 319 -35.57 10.91 -2.33
C GLU A 319 -35.77 11.14 -3.84
N LEU A 320 -35.67 10.09 -4.68
CA LEU A 320 -35.91 10.20 -6.13
C LEU A 320 -37.41 10.10 -6.48
N LEU A 321 -38.25 9.39 -5.71
CA LEU A 321 -39.71 9.45 -5.91
C LEU A 321 -40.32 10.72 -5.31
N ALA A 322 -39.69 11.33 -4.29
CA ALA A 322 -40.03 12.66 -3.81
C ALA A 322 -39.40 13.78 -4.65
N ALA A 323 -38.61 13.45 -5.69
CA ALA A 323 -38.04 14.44 -6.58
C ALA A 323 -39.18 15.25 -7.24
N PRO A 324 -39.07 16.60 -7.26
CA PRO A 324 -40.14 17.44 -7.80
C PRO A 324 -40.39 17.22 -9.30
N GLN A 325 -39.45 16.65 -10.06
CA GLN A 325 -39.56 16.45 -11.51
C GLN A 325 -40.25 15.13 -11.87
N ALA A 326 -41.24 15.21 -12.77
CA ALA A 326 -41.90 14.05 -13.35
C ALA A 326 -40.92 13.10 -14.04
N VAL A 327 -39.92 13.61 -14.76
CA VAL A 327 -38.94 12.79 -15.51
C VAL A 327 -38.10 11.89 -14.59
N ILE A 328 -37.74 12.36 -13.39
CA ILE A 328 -36.96 11.58 -12.43
C ILE A 328 -37.84 10.51 -11.78
N ARG A 329 -39.08 10.88 -11.42
CA ARG A 329 -40.09 9.92 -10.95
C ARG A 329 -40.41 8.88 -12.01
N ASP A 330 -40.56 9.26 -13.27
CA ASP A 330 -40.89 8.37 -14.37
C ASP A 330 -39.73 7.43 -14.71
N ALA A 331 -38.48 7.90 -14.66
CA ALA A 331 -37.30 7.05 -14.83
C ALA A 331 -37.15 6.05 -13.67
N ALA A 332 -37.40 6.48 -12.43
CA ALA A 332 -37.42 5.61 -11.25
C ALA A 332 -38.56 4.58 -11.33
N LEU A 333 -39.77 5.02 -11.68
CA LEU A 333 -40.95 4.16 -11.87
C LEU A 333 -40.79 3.17 -13.03
N GLU A 334 -40.15 3.58 -14.13
CA GLU A 334 -39.87 2.70 -15.27
C GLU A 334 -38.81 1.64 -14.93
N ALA A 335 -37.80 2.01 -14.14
CA ALA A 335 -36.83 1.05 -13.62
C ALA A 335 -37.48 0.04 -12.65
N LEU A 336 -38.37 0.51 -11.76
CA LEU A 336 -39.19 -0.35 -10.89
C LEU A 336 -40.08 -1.31 -11.68
N ARG A 337 -40.71 -0.85 -12.76
CA ARG A 337 -41.56 -1.69 -13.64
C ARG A 337 -40.78 -2.80 -14.33
N LYS A 338 -39.52 -2.56 -14.70
CA LYS A 338 -38.63 -3.55 -15.33
C LYS A 338 -38.05 -4.58 -14.36
N GLN A 339 -38.10 -4.32 -13.05
CA GLN A 339 -37.56 -5.18 -12.00
C GLN A 339 -38.55 -6.22 -11.44
N GLN A 340 -39.60 -6.66 -12.16
CA GLN A 340 -40.46 -7.74 -11.65
C GLN A 340 -39.62 -8.96 -11.24
N PRO A 341 -39.58 -9.36 -9.95
CA PRO A 341 -38.72 -10.43 -9.50
C PRO A 341 -39.28 -11.77 -9.94
N ASP A 342 -38.46 -12.55 -10.64
CA ASP A 342 -38.72 -13.94 -10.96
C ASP A 342 -38.86 -14.75 -9.64
N ARG A 343 -40.11 -15.08 -9.28
CA ARG A 343 -40.49 -15.71 -8.00
C ARG A 343 -39.79 -17.06 -7.72
N ARG A 344 -39.10 -17.65 -8.70
CA ARG A 344 -38.48 -18.98 -8.61
C ARG A 344 -37.00 -19.00 -8.19
N LYS A 345 -36.33 -17.85 -8.09
CA LYS A 345 -34.90 -17.77 -7.70
C LYS A 345 -34.67 -17.29 -6.26
N ARG A 346 -35.39 -17.87 -5.29
CA ARG A 346 -35.03 -17.77 -3.87
C ARG A 346 -33.77 -18.60 -3.60
N GLY A 347 -32.60 -18.06 -3.92
CA GLY A 347 -31.35 -18.75 -3.66
C GLY A 347 -30.07 -17.98 -3.97
N ASN A 348 -30.11 -16.91 -4.78
CA ASN A 348 -28.91 -16.11 -5.10
C ASN A 348 -29.20 -14.64 -5.43
N THR A 349 -30.31 -14.09 -4.92
CA THR A 349 -30.58 -12.65 -4.97
C THR A 349 -30.41 -12.04 -3.59
N ALA A 350 -29.95 -10.80 -3.56
CA ALA A 350 -29.82 -9.98 -2.35
C ALA A 350 -31.03 -10.18 -1.42
N ARG A 351 -30.74 -10.45 -0.14
CA ARG A 351 -31.71 -10.60 0.94
C ARG A 351 -32.81 -9.54 0.85
N ASP A 352 -34.04 -9.91 1.18
CA ASP A 352 -35.21 -9.04 1.23
C ASP A 352 -34.88 -7.72 1.96
N TRP A 353 -34.73 -6.61 1.23
CA TRP A 353 -34.23 -5.35 1.77
C TRP A 353 -35.18 -4.65 2.77
N ARG A 354 -36.39 -5.17 3.01
CA ARG A 354 -37.17 -4.78 4.20
C ARG A 354 -36.43 -5.14 5.49
N ASP A 355 -35.70 -6.24 5.51
CA ASP A 355 -34.81 -6.60 6.62
C ASP A 355 -33.56 -5.71 6.71
N LEU A 356 -33.21 -4.99 5.63
CA LEU A 356 -32.05 -4.08 5.52
C LEU A 356 -32.43 -2.61 5.81
N ARG A 357 -33.69 -2.24 5.57
CA ARG A 357 -34.32 -0.96 5.96
C ARG A 357 -34.75 -0.98 7.44
N ASP A 358 -35.38 -2.07 7.86
CA ASP A 358 -35.86 -2.25 9.23
C ASP A 358 -34.75 -2.86 10.13
N GLY A 359 -33.66 -3.37 9.52
CA GLY A 359 -32.41 -3.74 10.16
C GLY A 359 -31.21 -3.06 9.49
N ALA A 360 -30.85 -1.87 9.98
CA ALA A 360 -29.66 -1.12 9.57
C ALA A 360 -28.45 -2.07 9.39
N VAL A 361 -27.91 -2.17 8.17
CA VAL A 361 -26.67 -2.91 7.91
C VAL A 361 -25.59 -2.21 8.72
N GLN A 362 -25.10 -2.89 9.75
CA GLN A 362 -24.04 -2.37 10.58
C GLN A 362 -22.71 -2.61 9.86
N PRO A 363 -21.93 -1.55 9.59
CA PRO A 363 -20.54 -1.68 9.15
C PRO A 363 -19.81 -2.69 10.02
N HIS A 364 -18.98 -3.51 9.40
CA HIS A 364 -18.37 -4.65 10.08
C HIS A 364 -16.94 -4.87 9.60
N PHE A 365 -16.18 -5.63 10.39
CA PHE A 365 -14.96 -6.24 9.88
C PHE A 365 -15.30 -7.53 9.14
N LEU A 366 -14.66 -7.77 8.02
CA LEU A 366 -14.84 -9.00 7.26
C LEU A 366 -13.62 -9.90 7.43
N LEU A 367 -13.84 -11.07 8.04
CA LEU A 367 -12.81 -12.05 8.30
C LEU A 367 -12.82 -13.14 7.22
N ALA A 368 -11.68 -13.35 6.58
CA ALA A 368 -11.50 -14.41 5.61
C ALA A 368 -10.29 -15.27 6.01
N ALA A 369 -10.37 -16.58 5.79
CA ALA A 369 -9.31 -17.51 6.15
C ALA A 369 -9.00 -18.43 4.97
N ASP A 370 -7.73 -18.86 4.85
CA ASP A 370 -7.42 -20.00 4.01
C ASP A 370 -7.97 -21.30 4.63
N ALA A 371 -8.05 -22.36 3.82
CA ALA A 371 -8.63 -23.62 4.26
C ALA A 371 -7.88 -24.28 5.43
N ALA A 372 -6.56 -24.10 5.53
CA ALA A 372 -5.74 -24.66 6.60
C ALA A 372 -5.88 -23.85 7.89
N ALA A 373 -5.91 -22.52 7.79
CA ALA A 373 -6.20 -21.60 8.88
C ALA A 373 -7.58 -21.86 9.46
N GLY A 374 -8.60 -22.07 8.61
CA GLY A 374 -9.95 -22.43 9.05
C GLY A 374 -10.05 -23.76 9.81
N ARG A 375 -9.12 -24.69 9.58
CA ARG A 375 -9.01 -25.95 10.35
C ARG A 375 -8.30 -25.77 11.69
N LEU A 376 -7.32 -24.85 11.75
CA LEU A 376 -6.57 -24.55 12.96
C LEU A 376 -7.38 -23.67 13.93
N LEU A 377 -8.06 -22.65 13.40
CA LEU A 377 -8.95 -21.74 14.10
C LEU A 377 -10.27 -21.66 13.34
N ARG A 378 -11.37 -22.08 13.98
CA ARG A 378 -12.70 -21.93 13.37
C ARG A 378 -13.00 -20.44 13.24
N ALA A 379 -13.11 -19.97 12.00
CA ALA A 379 -13.28 -18.55 11.67
C ALA A 379 -14.43 -17.87 12.42
N ARG A 380 -15.55 -18.59 12.64
CA ARG A 380 -16.71 -18.07 13.38
C ARG A 380 -16.42 -17.87 14.87
N ASP A 381 -15.77 -18.85 15.50
CA ASP A 381 -15.40 -18.76 16.92
C ASP A 381 -14.39 -17.61 17.11
N PHE A 382 -13.40 -17.53 16.22
CA PHE A 382 -12.38 -16.48 16.25
C PHE A 382 -12.95 -15.07 16.00
N ALA A 383 -13.92 -14.95 15.09
CA ALA A 383 -14.65 -13.69 14.87
C ALA A 383 -15.38 -13.25 16.15
N SER A 384 -16.10 -14.16 16.82
CA SER A 384 -16.79 -13.87 18.09
C SER A 384 -15.85 -13.48 19.22
N ASP A 385 -14.67 -14.09 19.26
CA ASP A 385 -13.58 -13.76 20.18
C ASP A 385 -13.06 -12.33 19.98
N ILE A 386 -12.89 -11.91 18.72
CA ILE A 386 -12.51 -10.53 18.39
C ILE A 386 -13.61 -9.55 18.78
N GLU A 387 -14.88 -9.84 18.44
CA GLU A 387 -16.02 -8.99 18.85
C GLU A 387 -16.04 -8.79 20.37
N THR A 388 -15.86 -9.86 21.13
CA THR A 388 -15.83 -9.83 22.60
C THR A 388 -14.66 -9.01 23.14
N SER A 389 -13.55 -9.00 22.43
CA SER A 389 -12.36 -8.22 22.77
C SER A 389 -12.51 -6.72 22.48
N LEU A 390 -13.35 -6.37 21.49
CA LEU A 390 -13.65 -4.99 21.09
C LEU A 390 -14.82 -4.38 21.86
N ARG A 391 -15.63 -5.20 22.55
CA ARG A 391 -16.72 -4.70 23.41
C ARG A 391 -16.16 -3.78 24.51
N THR A 392 -16.62 -2.54 24.48
CA THR A 392 -16.27 -1.51 25.45
C THR A 392 -17.55 -0.96 26.07
N PRO A 393 -17.65 -0.83 27.41
CA PRO A 393 -18.81 -0.23 28.06
C PRO A 393 -19.10 1.18 27.52
N GLY A 394 -20.36 1.45 27.11
CA GLY A 394 -20.78 2.76 26.60
C GLY A 394 -20.68 2.97 25.08
N ALA A 395 -20.22 1.99 24.31
CA ALA A 395 -20.26 2.06 22.85
C ALA A 395 -21.72 1.97 22.33
N PRO A 396 -22.21 2.94 21.52
CA PRO A 396 -23.60 2.97 21.06
C PRO A 396 -23.97 1.85 20.08
N GLN A 397 -22.98 1.16 19.51
CA GLN A 397 -23.14 -0.01 18.64
C GLN A 397 -22.02 -1.03 18.94
N ALA A 398 -22.36 -2.32 18.96
CA ALA A 398 -21.36 -3.37 19.07
C ALA A 398 -20.66 -3.57 17.71
N VAL A 399 -19.33 -3.68 17.72
CA VAL A 399 -18.55 -4.02 16.53
C VAL A 399 -18.89 -5.44 16.12
N LYS A 400 -19.23 -5.64 14.84
CA LYS A 400 -19.45 -6.96 14.25
C LYS A 400 -18.25 -7.42 13.44
N VAL A 401 -17.98 -8.71 13.47
CA VAL A 401 -16.98 -9.38 12.65
C VAL A 401 -17.68 -10.50 11.89
N ASN A 402 -17.97 -10.26 10.61
CA ASN A 402 -18.56 -11.28 9.75
C ASN A 402 -17.48 -12.19 9.18
N VAL A 403 -17.84 -13.44 8.88
CA VAL A 403 -16.95 -14.37 8.18
C VAL A 403 -17.32 -14.39 6.71
N SER A 404 -16.36 -14.08 5.85
CA SER A 404 -16.52 -14.12 4.40
C SER A 404 -16.86 -15.54 3.94
N PRO A 405 -17.84 -15.71 3.05
CA PRO A 405 -18.10 -16.99 2.41
C PRO A 405 -17.01 -17.36 1.39
N LYS A 406 -16.20 -16.37 0.95
CA LYS A 406 -15.07 -16.60 0.05
C LYS A 406 -13.87 -17.07 0.86
N THR A 407 -13.35 -18.23 0.53
CA THR A 407 -12.07 -18.69 1.07
C THR A 407 -10.93 -17.93 0.42
N LEU A 408 -9.93 -17.62 1.23
CA LEU A 408 -8.71 -17.05 0.70
C LEU A 408 -7.92 -18.10 -0.10
N PRO A 409 -7.10 -17.69 -1.09
CA PRO A 409 -6.18 -18.61 -1.76
C PRO A 409 -5.32 -19.35 -0.76
N THR A 410 -4.90 -20.58 -1.09
CA THR A 410 -3.96 -21.30 -0.21
C THR A 410 -2.68 -20.49 -0.12
N PHE A 411 -2.36 -20.05 1.09
CA PHE A 411 -1.20 -19.19 1.32
C PHE A 411 0.07 -19.98 1.62
N ALA A 412 -0.05 -21.29 1.88
CA ALA A 412 1.10 -22.14 2.17
C ALA A 412 2.14 -22.08 1.05
N SER A 413 3.42 -21.98 1.43
CA SER A 413 4.50 -22.16 0.47
C SER A 413 4.78 -23.63 0.26
N ALA A 414 4.81 -24.07 -1.00
CA ALA A 414 5.14 -25.46 -1.34
C ALA A 414 6.60 -25.82 -0.98
N ASP A 415 7.46 -24.80 -0.85
CA ASP A 415 8.90 -24.91 -0.57
C ASP A 415 9.30 -24.50 0.86
N GLY A 416 8.32 -24.19 1.73
CA GLY A 416 8.56 -23.77 3.12
C GLY A 416 9.12 -22.35 3.30
N ARG A 417 9.25 -21.54 2.24
CA ARG A 417 9.74 -20.16 2.34
C ARG A 417 8.65 -19.17 2.78
N PRO A 418 8.99 -18.09 3.51
CA PRO A 418 8.05 -17.03 3.83
C PRO A 418 7.47 -16.36 2.58
N ARG A 419 6.15 -16.19 2.51
CA ARG A 419 5.45 -15.58 1.36
C ARG A 419 5.41 -14.06 1.47
N ASP A 420 5.71 -13.36 0.37
CA ASP A 420 5.54 -11.91 0.30
C ASP A 420 4.06 -11.54 0.49
N ALA A 421 3.77 -10.79 1.55
CA ALA A 421 2.42 -10.40 1.93
C ALA A 421 1.88 -9.23 1.09
N ARG A 422 2.72 -8.45 0.40
CA ARG A 422 2.28 -7.21 -0.30
C ARG A 422 1.25 -7.44 -1.41
N PRO A 423 1.40 -8.44 -2.31
CA PRO A 423 0.41 -8.68 -3.36
C PRO A 423 -0.96 -9.09 -2.80
N LEU A 424 -0.94 -9.82 -1.68
CA LEU A 424 -2.14 -10.27 -0.98
C LEU A 424 -2.83 -9.13 -0.25
N LEU A 425 -2.08 -8.32 0.49
CA LEU A 425 -2.62 -7.10 1.10
C LEU A 425 -3.22 -6.18 0.04
N ALA A 426 -2.54 -5.97 -1.09
CA ALA A 426 -3.08 -5.19 -2.20
C ALA A 426 -4.34 -5.80 -2.83
N ARG A 427 -4.51 -7.13 -2.75
CA ARG A 427 -5.77 -7.78 -3.16
C ARG A 427 -6.86 -7.57 -2.11
N LEU A 428 -6.58 -7.77 -0.84
CA LEU A 428 -7.54 -7.54 0.24
C LEU A 428 -8.02 -6.09 0.25
N ASP A 429 -7.11 -5.13 0.06
CA ASP A 429 -7.43 -3.70 -0.07
C ASP A 429 -8.39 -3.43 -1.25
N ARG A 430 -8.19 -4.12 -2.38
CA ARG A 430 -9.11 -4.03 -3.53
C ARG A 430 -10.47 -4.66 -3.24
N GLU A 431 -10.50 -5.77 -2.51
CA GLU A 431 -11.77 -6.39 -2.08
C GLU A 431 -12.51 -5.50 -1.07
N GLN A 432 -11.80 -4.88 -0.12
CA GLN A 432 -12.34 -3.88 0.81
C GLN A 432 -12.88 -2.65 0.07
N ALA A 433 -12.15 -2.15 -0.92
CA ALA A 433 -12.61 -1.01 -1.72
C ALA A 433 -13.87 -1.33 -2.56
N ALA A 434 -14.20 -2.61 -2.77
CA ALA A 434 -15.36 -3.02 -3.55
C ALA A 434 -16.67 -3.01 -2.75
N ASP A 435 -16.61 -3.10 -1.41
CA ASP A 435 -17.78 -2.99 -0.54
C ASP A 435 -17.52 -1.94 0.57
N PRO A 436 -18.16 -0.76 0.50
CA PRO A 436 -17.97 0.28 1.50
C PRO A 436 -18.45 -0.14 2.91
N GLN A 437 -19.26 -1.19 3.06
CA GLN A 437 -19.69 -1.70 4.37
C GLN A 437 -18.61 -2.53 5.08
N ASP A 438 -17.64 -3.03 4.34
CA ASP A 438 -16.49 -3.75 4.87
C ASP A 438 -15.47 -2.74 5.37
N VAL A 439 -15.55 -2.41 6.67
CA VAL A 439 -14.67 -1.40 7.28
C VAL A 439 -13.22 -1.84 7.15
N ARG A 440 -12.90 -3.11 7.45
CA ARG A 440 -11.58 -3.71 7.21
C ARG A 440 -11.68 -5.20 6.91
N PHE A 441 -10.83 -5.67 6.00
CA PHE A 441 -10.61 -7.10 5.80
C PHE A 441 -9.52 -7.64 6.75
N ILE A 442 -9.83 -8.76 7.41
CA ILE A 442 -8.95 -9.53 8.29
C ILE A 442 -8.67 -10.87 7.62
N GLY A 443 -7.48 -11.00 7.03
CA GLY A 443 -7.03 -12.27 6.44
C GLY A 443 -6.34 -13.16 7.48
N LEU A 444 -6.69 -14.44 7.53
CA LEU A 444 -5.97 -15.44 8.32
C LEU A 444 -5.22 -16.42 7.41
N SER A 445 -3.94 -16.62 7.69
CA SER A 445 -3.06 -17.49 6.94
C SER A 445 -2.24 -18.40 7.85
N THR A 446 -2.05 -19.65 7.45
CA THR A 446 -1.08 -20.55 8.11
C THR A 446 0.35 -20.40 7.59
N ALA A 447 0.53 -19.65 6.51
CA ALA A 447 1.84 -19.43 5.93
C ALA A 447 2.65 -18.41 6.73
N GLU A 448 3.96 -18.64 6.79
CA GLU A 448 4.89 -17.60 7.24
C GLU A 448 4.88 -16.45 6.23
N LEU A 449 4.75 -15.22 6.74
CA LEU A 449 4.66 -14.03 5.91
C LEU A 449 5.99 -13.26 5.92
N SER A 450 6.36 -12.70 4.78
CA SER A 450 7.43 -11.74 4.63
C SER A 450 6.89 -10.42 4.12
N VAL A 451 7.47 -9.33 4.62
CA VAL A 451 7.37 -8.00 4.03
C VAL A 451 8.80 -7.54 3.80
N PRO A 452 9.15 -7.04 2.61
CA PRO A 452 10.48 -6.51 2.38
C PRO A 452 10.84 -5.40 3.38
N GLY A 453 12.07 -5.44 3.89
CA GLY A 453 12.54 -4.54 4.94
C GLY A 453 12.19 -4.95 6.37
N LEU A 454 11.38 -6.01 6.58
CA LEU A 454 11.11 -6.59 7.89
C LEU A 454 11.70 -8.01 7.99
N GLU A 455 12.34 -8.30 9.13
CA GLU A 455 12.94 -9.61 9.41
C GLU A 455 11.88 -10.70 9.59
N VAL A 456 10.80 -10.41 10.33
CA VAL A 456 9.64 -11.30 10.51
C VAL A 456 8.38 -10.46 10.52
N ALA A 457 7.42 -10.80 9.64
CA ALA A 457 6.13 -10.12 9.59
C ALA A 457 5.03 -11.03 10.17
N LEU A 458 4.58 -10.75 11.39
CA LEU A 458 3.50 -11.52 12.03
C LEU A 458 2.11 -11.03 11.62
N ALA A 459 1.95 -9.73 11.46
CA ALA A 459 0.70 -9.11 11.05
C ALA A 459 0.95 -7.87 10.17
N PRO A 460 1.31 -8.06 8.89
CA PRO A 460 1.49 -6.93 8.01
C PRO A 460 0.15 -6.21 7.79
N THR A 461 0.18 -4.88 7.97
CA THR A 461 -0.97 -3.98 7.84
C THR A 461 -0.56 -2.70 7.15
N ARG A 462 -1.52 -2.00 6.56
CA ARG A 462 -1.35 -0.62 6.09
C ARG A 462 -2.25 0.31 6.91
N PRO A 463 -1.82 1.55 7.23
CA PRO A 463 -2.74 2.56 7.74
C PRO A 463 -3.94 2.70 6.80
N GLY A 464 -5.15 2.63 7.34
CA GLY A 464 -6.41 2.65 6.59
C GLY A 464 -6.76 1.34 5.84
N GLY A 465 -5.82 0.40 5.72
CA GLY A 465 -5.94 -0.77 4.84
C GLY A 465 -6.22 -2.08 5.59
N SER A 466 -6.33 -3.15 4.80
CA SER A 466 -6.54 -4.51 5.26
C SER A 466 -5.36 -5.02 6.09
N LEU A 467 -5.59 -6.11 6.82
CA LEU A 467 -4.57 -6.78 7.60
C LEU A 467 -4.55 -8.28 7.34
N LEU A 468 -3.35 -8.86 7.37
CA LEU A 468 -3.14 -10.29 7.20
C LEU A 468 -2.43 -10.83 8.44
N ILE A 469 -2.97 -11.85 9.07
CA ILE A 469 -2.44 -12.46 10.29
C ILE A 469 -1.78 -13.79 9.94
N SER A 470 -0.48 -13.87 10.21
CA SER A 470 0.27 -15.12 10.16
C SER A 470 0.00 -15.93 11.44
N LEU A 471 -0.57 -17.11 11.29
CA LEU A 471 -0.66 -18.10 12.36
C LEU A 471 0.64 -18.90 12.49
N ALA A 472 1.52 -18.84 11.50
CA ALA A 472 2.85 -19.43 11.59
C ALA A 472 3.63 -18.80 12.75
N ARG A 473 4.39 -19.64 13.47
CA ARG A 473 5.20 -19.26 14.64
C ARG A 473 4.42 -18.84 15.89
N LEU A 474 3.09 -18.89 15.89
CA LEU A 474 2.30 -18.61 17.10
C LEU A 474 2.28 -19.77 18.11
N GLY A 475 2.87 -20.91 17.77
CA GLY A 475 2.98 -22.10 18.63
C GLY A 475 2.23 -23.31 18.07
N GLU A 476 2.26 -24.42 18.80
CA GLU A 476 1.67 -25.71 18.36
C GLU A 476 0.32 -26.01 19.04
N ALA A 477 0.12 -25.55 20.28
CA ALA A 477 -1.11 -25.76 21.02
C ALA A 477 -2.23 -24.82 20.53
N ARG A 478 -3.37 -25.38 20.11
CA ARG A 478 -4.49 -24.63 19.50
C ARG A 478 -4.95 -23.42 20.32
N ASP A 479 -5.12 -23.59 21.63
CA ASP A 479 -5.61 -22.51 22.51
C ASP A 479 -4.58 -21.37 22.65
N ALA A 480 -3.28 -21.71 22.68
CA ALA A 480 -2.21 -20.73 22.69
C ALA A 480 -2.15 -19.95 21.36
N VAL A 481 -2.32 -20.64 20.23
CA VAL A 481 -2.41 -20.01 18.90
C VAL A 481 -3.61 -19.06 18.83
N ALA A 482 -4.79 -19.50 19.29
CA ALA A 482 -6.00 -18.68 19.30
C ALA A 482 -5.81 -17.39 20.13
N GLY A 483 -5.27 -17.52 21.34
CA GLY A 483 -5.01 -16.39 22.23
C GLY A 483 -4.01 -15.38 21.66
N ARG A 484 -2.88 -15.86 21.12
CA ARG A 484 -1.86 -15.01 20.48
C ARG A 484 -2.38 -14.37 19.19
N ALA A 485 -3.08 -15.12 18.34
CA ALA A 485 -3.67 -14.62 17.10
C ALA A 485 -4.68 -13.48 17.38
N ARG A 486 -5.50 -13.62 18.42
CA ARG A 486 -6.46 -12.59 18.83
C ARG A 486 -5.77 -11.29 19.23
N ARG A 487 -4.75 -11.36 20.09
CA ARG A 487 -3.97 -10.18 20.54
C ARG A 487 -3.21 -9.52 19.39
N LEU A 488 -2.63 -10.34 18.52
CA LEU A 488 -1.96 -9.88 17.31
C LEU A 488 -2.95 -9.18 16.36
N THR A 489 -4.18 -9.69 16.24
CA THR A 489 -5.25 -9.06 15.44
C THR A 489 -5.65 -7.70 16.02
N LEU A 490 -5.77 -7.57 17.35
CA LEU A 490 -6.04 -6.28 17.99
C LEU A 490 -4.89 -5.29 17.76
N HIS A 491 -3.64 -5.74 17.85
CA HIS A 491 -2.50 -4.89 17.51
C HIS A 491 -2.56 -4.40 16.06
N ALA A 492 -2.79 -5.32 15.12
CA ALA A 492 -2.92 -5.05 13.70
C ALA A 492 -4.06 -4.07 13.40
N LEU A 493 -5.22 -4.24 14.05
CA LEU A 493 -6.36 -3.33 13.94
C LEU A 493 -6.02 -1.94 14.47
N ALA A 494 -5.33 -1.82 15.61
CA ALA A 494 -4.90 -0.53 16.13
C ALA A 494 -3.98 0.21 15.12
N ARG A 495 -3.06 -0.49 14.46
CA ARG A 495 -2.21 0.10 13.41
C ARG A 495 -2.99 0.46 12.15
N SER A 496 -3.85 -0.42 11.67
CA SER A 496 -4.72 -0.18 10.51
C SER A 496 -5.68 0.99 10.73
N LEU A 497 -6.14 1.21 11.96
CA LEU A 497 -7.03 2.32 12.31
C LEU A 497 -6.27 3.59 12.74
N GLY A 498 -4.94 3.61 12.63
CA GLY A 498 -4.13 4.80 12.93
C GLY A 498 -4.05 5.15 14.42
N LEU A 499 -4.30 4.21 15.32
CA LEU A 499 -4.14 4.45 16.76
C LEU A 499 -2.64 4.58 17.10
N PRO A 500 -2.25 5.60 17.89
CA PRO A 500 -0.88 5.76 18.32
C PRO A 500 -0.43 4.58 19.19
N ALA A 501 0.88 4.31 19.17
CA ALA A 501 1.47 3.28 20.02
C ALA A 501 1.21 3.61 21.49
N CYS A 502 0.61 2.66 22.21
CA CYS A 502 0.31 2.83 23.63
C CYS A 502 1.56 2.61 24.47
N THR A 503 1.68 3.34 25.58
CA THR A 503 2.76 3.16 26.56
C THR A 503 2.49 2.05 27.57
N ASP A 504 1.24 1.62 27.72
CA ASP A 504 0.86 0.49 28.58
C ASP A 504 1.32 -0.83 27.96
N ALA A 505 2.34 -1.44 28.53
CA ALA A 505 2.94 -2.68 28.03
C ALA A 505 1.95 -3.85 27.89
N SER A 506 0.83 -3.85 28.61
CA SER A 506 -0.21 -4.88 28.51
C SER A 506 -1.21 -4.62 27.38
N CYS A 507 -1.30 -3.38 26.87
CA CYS A 507 -2.26 -3.03 25.83
C CYS A 507 -1.84 -3.60 24.46
N PRO A 508 -2.77 -4.21 23.69
CA PRO A 508 -2.49 -4.67 22.33
C PRO A 508 -2.01 -3.56 21.38
N SER A 509 -2.35 -2.29 21.65
CA SER A 509 -1.90 -1.15 20.84
C SER A 509 -0.41 -0.82 21.03
N THR A 510 0.29 -1.40 22.00
CA THR A 510 1.75 -1.21 22.16
C THR A 510 2.52 -2.02 21.12
N SER A 511 3.73 -1.58 20.78
CA SER A 511 4.65 -2.28 19.88
C SER A 511 4.89 -3.74 20.28
N ILE A 512 5.06 -4.58 19.25
CA ILE A 512 5.38 -6.01 19.36
C ILE A 512 6.66 -6.23 18.59
N TYR A 513 7.67 -6.82 19.24
CA TYR A 513 8.98 -7.10 18.66
C TYR A 513 9.21 -8.61 18.51
N SER A 514 8.56 -9.42 19.35
CA SER A 514 8.65 -10.87 19.33
C SER A 514 7.28 -11.54 19.49
N VAL A 515 7.18 -12.83 19.16
CA VAL A 515 5.95 -13.61 19.41
C VAL A 515 5.67 -13.72 20.90
N GLN A 516 6.71 -13.81 21.73
CA GLN A 516 6.60 -13.95 23.18
C GLN A 516 5.94 -12.72 23.81
N ASP A 517 6.10 -11.53 23.22
CA ASP A 517 5.47 -10.31 23.71
C ASP A 517 3.93 -10.41 23.72
N LEU A 518 3.35 -11.24 22.84
CA LEU A 518 1.91 -11.47 22.78
C LEU A 518 1.37 -12.12 24.05
N ASP A 519 2.15 -12.87 24.80
CA ASP A 519 1.65 -13.53 26.01
C ASP A 519 1.44 -12.54 27.16
N ALA A 520 2.24 -11.47 27.19
CA ALA A 520 2.12 -10.39 28.15
C ALA A 520 0.97 -9.41 27.83
N LYS A 521 0.38 -9.46 26.62
CA LYS A 521 -0.72 -8.55 26.25
C LYS A 521 -2.06 -9.03 26.79
N SER A 522 -2.86 -8.08 27.25
CA SER A 522 -4.28 -8.24 27.54
C SER A 522 -5.04 -8.61 26.25
N PRO A 523 -6.14 -9.41 26.34
CA PRO A 523 -7.03 -9.64 25.21
C PRO A 523 -7.94 -8.43 24.92
N ARG A 524 -7.72 -7.26 25.52
CA ARG A 524 -8.51 -6.04 25.32
C ARG A 524 -7.63 -4.81 25.30
N TYR A 525 -8.07 -3.76 24.63
CA TYR A 525 -7.46 -2.44 24.76
C TYR A 525 -7.59 -1.90 26.19
N CYS A 526 -6.60 -1.11 26.62
CA CYS A 526 -6.75 -0.27 27.81
C CYS A 526 -7.82 0.80 27.57
N ASN A 527 -8.34 1.43 28.63
CA ASN A 527 -9.44 2.40 28.53
C ASN A 527 -9.16 3.54 27.54
N ASN A 528 -7.93 4.05 27.49
CA ASN A 528 -7.55 5.13 26.57
C ASN A 528 -7.60 4.67 25.11
N CYS A 529 -7.03 3.52 24.80
CA CYS A 529 -7.07 2.95 23.44
C CYS A 529 -8.47 2.50 23.04
N ALA A 530 -9.28 2.03 23.99
CA ALA A 530 -10.68 1.69 23.75
C ALA A 530 -11.51 2.94 23.38
N ASN A 531 -11.31 4.05 24.10
CA ASN A 531 -11.96 5.33 23.76
C ASN A 531 -11.50 5.88 22.40
N ALA A 532 -10.21 5.80 22.09
CA ALA A 532 -9.68 6.17 20.78
C ALA A 532 -10.28 5.30 19.68
N PHE A 533 -10.38 3.99 19.91
CA PHE A 533 -11.03 3.06 19.00
C PHE A 533 -12.50 3.39 18.79
N ILE A 534 -13.28 3.68 19.84
CA ILE A 534 -14.70 4.06 19.70
C ILE A 534 -14.86 5.31 18.84
N ALA A 535 -14.02 6.34 19.06
CA ALA A 535 -14.07 7.56 18.28
C ALA A 535 -13.75 7.30 16.80
N GLN A 536 -12.70 6.52 16.52
CA GLN A 536 -12.33 6.15 15.16
C GLN A 536 -13.40 5.27 14.49
N TRP A 537 -13.92 4.26 15.20
CA TRP A 537 -14.98 3.38 14.71
C TRP A 537 -16.26 4.16 14.36
N ALA A 538 -16.63 5.16 15.16
CA ALA A 538 -17.78 6.02 14.85
C ALA A 538 -17.60 6.86 13.59
N ALA A 539 -16.36 7.18 13.19
CA ALA A 539 -16.06 7.85 11.94
C ALA A 539 -16.05 6.86 10.76
N GLU A 540 -15.42 5.69 10.92
CA GLU A 540 -15.42 4.62 9.92
C GLU A 540 -16.84 4.13 9.62
N HIS A 541 -17.68 4.01 10.64
CA HIS A 541 -19.10 3.69 10.49
C HIS A 541 -19.81 4.68 9.56
N ASP A 542 -19.59 5.98 9.75
CA ASP A 542 -20.19 7.01 8.93
C ASP A 542 -19.64 6.98 7.50
N LEU A 543 -18.34 6.76 7.31
CA LEU A 543 -17.73 6.59 5.99
C LEU A 543 -18.36 5.40 5.24
N ALA A 544 -18.48 4.26 5.90
CA ALA A 544 -19.08 3.05 5.36
C ALA A 544 -20.56 3.24 5.02
N SER A 545 -21.24 4.08 5.79
CA SER A 545 -22.65 4.46 5.60
C SER A 545 -22.84 5.67 4.68
N PHE A 546 -21.79 6.12 3.99
CA PHE A 546 -21.79 7.27 3.06
C PHE A 546 -22.10 8.63 3.69
N TYR A 547 -22.07 8.76 5.02
CA TYR A 547 -22.22 10.01 5.76
C TYR A 547 -20.89 10.77 5.87
N TYR A 548 -20.30 11.09 4.72
CA TYR A 548 -18.94 11.64 4.62
C TYR A 548 -18.71 12.94 5.41
N ALA A 549 -19.69 13.85 5.51
CA ALA A 549 -19.54 15.07 6.29
C ALA A 549 -19.46 14.80 7.80
N ALA A 550 -20.32 13.91 8.29
CA ALA A 550 -20.34 13.51 9.70
C ALA A 550 -19.05 12.75 10.07
N ALA A 551 -18.59 11.87 9.17
CA ALA A 551 -17.28 11.24 9.29
C ALA A 551 -16.14 12.29 9.32
N GLY A 552 -16.13 13.24 8.39
CA GLY A 552 -15.14 14.32 8.33
C GLY A 552 -15.07 15.13 9.62
N ALA A 553 -16.21 15.49 10.21
CA ALA A 553 -16.28 16.19 11.49
C ALA A 553 -15.70 15.39 12.66
N LYS A 554 -16.00 14.09 12.73
CA LYS A 554 -15.42 13.19 13.73
C LYS A 554 -13.91 13.05 13.55
N LEU A 555 -13.45 12.85 12.32
CA LEU A 555 -12.03 12.74 11.98
C LEU A 555 -11.26 14.03 12.27
N ALA A 556 -11.83 15.20 11.95
CA ALA A 556 -11.22 16.49 12.28
C ALA A 556 -11.09 16.68 13.80
N THR A 557 -12.07 16.21 14.57
CA THR A 557 -12.00 16.22 16.04
C THR A 557 -10.88 15.33 16.56
N ILE A 558 -10.71 14.13 15.98
CA ILE A 558 -9.60 13.22 16.31
C ILE A 558 -8.26 13.86 15.92
N ALA A 559 -8.17 14.41 14.71
CA ALA A 559 -6.99 15.07 14.19
C ALA A 559 -6.55 16.26 15.07
N GLY A 560 -7.49 17.05 15.59
CA GLY A 560 -7.18 18.14 16.52
C GLY A 560 -6.54 17.69 17.84
N ARG A 561 -6.75 16.43 18.25
CA ARG A 561 -6.13 15.85 19.45
C ARG A 561 -4.74 15.28 19.17
N VAL A 562 -4.59 14.53 18.06
CA VAL A 562 -3.32 13.85 17.71
C VAL A 562 -2.34 14.82 17.04
N LYS A 563 -2.85 15.85 16.34
CA LYS A 563 -2.11 16.91 15.66
C LYS A 563 -1.06 16.41 14.66
N THR A 564 -1.39 15.37 13.92
CA THR A 564 -0.54 14.79 12.87
C THR A 564 -1.07 15.13 11.48
N ALA A 565 -0.16 15.35 10.52
CA ALA A 565 -0.48 15.59 9.11
C ALA A 565 -1.41 14.51 8.51
N GLU A 566 -1.16 13.23 8.82
CA GLU A 566 -1.96 12.09 8.32
C GLU A 566 -3.42 12.13 8.80
N ALA A 567 -3.64 12.42 10.09
CA ALA A 567 -4.99 12.54 10.64
C ALA A 567 -5.77 13.71 10.03
N CYS A 568 -5.12 14.88 9.86
CA CYS A 568 -5.72 16.04 9.20
C CYS A 568 -6.03 15.75 7.72
N ALA A 569 -5.11 15.09 7.00
CA ALA A 569 -5.33 14.70 5.61
C ALA A 569 -6.52 13.73 5.47
N THR A 570 -6.65 12.77 6.38
CA THR A 570 -7.78 11.82 6.41
C THR A 570 -9.11 12.55 6.61
N ALA A 571 -9.17 13.50 7.53
CA ALA A 571 -10.35 14.36 7.72
C ALA A 571 -10.65 15.20 6.47
N ALA A 572 -9.63 15.78 5.84
CA ALA A 572 -9.77 16.57 4.63
C ALA A 572 -10.35 15.73 3.48
N TYR A 573 -9.85 14.52 3.26
CA TYR A 573 -10.37 13.60 2.24
C TYR A 573 -11.83 13.22 2.47
N ALA A 574 -12.25 13.01 3.72
CA ALA A 574 -13.65 12.77 4.03
C ALA A 574 -14.53 13.97 3.66
N TYR A 575 -14.09 15.20 3.95
CA TYR A 575 -14.80 16.42 3.55
C TYR A 575 -14.83 16.63 2.03
N GLU A 576 -13.76 16.29 1.31
CA GLU A 576 -13.76 16.34 -0.15
C GLU A 576 -14.78 15.39 -0.77
N ARG A 577 -14.85 14.15 -0.26
CA ARG A 577 -15.88 13.18 -0.65
C ARG A 577 -17.29 13.66 -0.31
N ALA A 578 -17.43 14.42 0.78
CA ALA A 578 -18.69 15.07 1.17
C ALA A 578 -19.05 16.29 0.30
N LEU A 579 -18.18 16.70 -0.63
CA LEU A 579 -18.29 17.98 -1.35
C LEU A 579 -18.46 19.16 -0.38
N LEU A 580 -17.60 19.23 0.64
CA LEU A 580 -17.47 20.35 1.59
C LEU A 580 -16.08 21.00 1.47
N PRO A 581 -15.83 21.81 0.43
CA PRO A 581 -14.50 22.29 0.11
C PRO A 581 -13.91 23.20 1.19
N LEU A 582 -14.68 24.09 1.82
CA LEU A 582 -14.18 24.93 2.93
C LEU A 582 -13.60 24.10 4.08
N ALA A 583 -14.34 23.10 4.56
CA ALA A 583 -13.89 22.24 5.67
C ALA A 583 -12.64 21.43 5.28
N ALA A 584 -12.58 20.96 4.02
CA ALA A 584 -11.39 20.32 3.50
C ALA A 584 -10.19 21.28 3.44
N ILE A 585 -10.38 22.51 2.93
CA ILE A 585 -9.35 23.55 2.85
C ILE A 585 -8.79 23.88 4.24
N GLU A 586 -9.64 23.98 5.25
CA GLU A 586 -9.21 24.21 6.63
C GLU A 586 -8.28 23.10 7.12
N GLN A 587 -8.65 21.83 6.92
CA GLN A 587 -7.79 20.71 7.31
C GLN A 587 -6.48 20.69 6.51
N TRP A 588 -6.50 20.98 5.21
CA TRP A 588 -5.30 21.05 4.39
C TRP A 588 -4.35 22.17 4.82
N ARG A 589 -4.87 23.33 5.23
CA ARG A 589 -4.05 24.41 5.80
C ARG A 589 -3.37 23.97 7.09
N VAL A 590 -4.03 23.17 7.93
CA VAL A 590 -3.39 22.59 9.12
C VAL A 590 -2.26 21.64 8.72
N VAL A 591 -2.47 20.77 7.73
CA VAL A 591 -1.39 19.90 7.19
C VAL A 591 -0.20 20.73 6.74
N GLN A 592 -0.43 21.82 5.99
CA GLN A 592 0.62 22.73 5.54
C GLN A 592 1.36 23.39 6.72
N GLY A 593 0.65 23.75 7.79
CA GLY A 593 1.21 24.41 8.98
C GLY A 593 1.97 23.47 9.94
N LEU A 594 1.71 22.16 9.90
CA LEU A 594 2.40 21.18 10.75
C LEU A 594 3.84 20.87 10.30
N GLY A 595 4.29 21.47 9.20
CA GLY A 595 5.65 21.32 8.68
C GLY A 595 5.80 20.07 7.79
N GLY A 596 6.56 20.24 6.72
CA GLY A 596 6.89 19.22 5.71
C GLY A 596 7.93 19.79 4.73
N GLU A 597 8.42 18.96 3.79
CA GLU A 597 9.30 19.45 2.72
C GLU A 597 8.57 20.56 1.91
N PRO A 598 9.25 21.64 1.46
CA PRO A 598 8.62 22.73 0.71
C PRO A 598 7.77 22.27 -0.50
N ALA A 599 8.19 21.17 -1.14
CA ALA A 599 7.44 20.50 -2.18
C ALA A 599 6.03 20.10 -1.73
N GLN A 600 5.89 19.44 -0.58
CA GLN A 600 4.60 19.05 -0.02
C GLN A 600 3.69 20.26 0.25
N GLY A 601 4.28 21.37 0.73
CA GLY A 601 3.56 22.63 0.92
C GLY A 601 3.01 23.22 -0.38
N ALA A 602 3.80 23.19 -1.46
CA ALA A 602 3.35 23.61 -2.79
C ALA A 602 2.23 22.71 -3.33
N LEU A 603 2.33 21.40 -3.10
CA LEU A 603 1.30 20.44 -3.50
C LEU A 603 -0.04 20.69 -2.80
N ILE A 604 0.00 20.90 -1.48
CA ILE A 604 -1.20 21.22 -0.69
C ILE A 604 -1.79 22.55 -1.14
N SER A 605 -0.95 23.54 -1.46
CA SER A 605 -1.41 24.84 -1.95
C SER A 605 -2.19 24.71 -3.26
N LYS A 606 -1.71 23.90 -4.21
CA LYS A 606 -2.43 23.65 -5.47
C LYS A 606 -3.75 22.92 -5.23
N ARG A 607 -3.79 21.99 -4.28
CA ARG A 607 -5.04 21.31 -3.88
C ARG A 607 -6.06 22.30 -3.33
N ILE A 608 -5.64 23.20 -2.46
CA ILE A 608 -6.49 24.27 -1.90
C ILE A 608 -7.03 25.18 -3.01
N GLU A 609 -6.19 25.59 -3.97
CA GLU A 609 -6.60 26.39 -5.13
C GLU A 609 -7.73 25.71 -5.93
N MET A 610 -7.62 24.42 -6.17
CA MET A 610 -8.64 23.67 -6.92
C MET A 610 -9.93 23.51 -6.10
N LEU A 611 -9.84 23.26 -4.79
CA LEU A 611 -11.01 23.21 -3.92
C LEU A 611 -11.72 24.56 -3.84
N ASP A 612 -11.00 25.67 -3.84
CA ASP A 612 -11.59 27.02 -3.89
C ASP A 612 -12.36 27.24 -5.21
N ARG A 613 -11.85 26.72 -6.34
CA ARG A 613 -12.62 26.74 -7.59
C ARG A 613 -13.91 25.93 -7.49
N THR A 614 -13.87 24.76 -6.84
CA THR A 614 -15.05 23.93 -6.59
C THR A 614 -16.06 24.65 -5.70
N GLU A 615 -15.60 25.26 -4.62
CA GLU A 615 -16.40 26.07 -3.69
C GLU A 615 -17.17 27.16 -4.45
N ARG A 616 -16.46 27.95 -5.27
CA ARG A 616 -17.08 28.98 -6.10
C ARG A 616 -18.09 28.42 -7.09
N TRP A 617 -17.83 27.24 -7.65
CA TRP A 617 -18.75 26.58 -8.55
C TRP A 617 -20.03 26.10 -7.84
N LEU A 618 -19.90 25.42 -6.70
CA LEU A 618 -21.04 24.96 -5.88
C LEU A 618 -21.92 26.13 -5.45
N ASN A 619 -21.30 27.22 -4.98
CA ASN A 619 -22.01 28.43 -4.57
C ASN A 619 -22.78 29.09 -5.72
N ARG A 620 -22.17 29.20 -6.91
CA ARG A 620 -22.86 29.73 -8.11
C ARG A 620 -24.06 28.86 -8.52
N LYS A 621 -23.94 27.54 -8.42
CA LYS A 621 -25.00 26.59 -8.78
C LYS A 621 -26.03 26.36 -7.67
N LYS A 622 -25.82 26.94 -6.47
CA LYS A 622 -26.65 26.76 -5.28
C LYS A 622 -26.86 25.29 -4.92
N LEU A 623 -25.79 24.51 -4.99
CA LEU A 623 -25.79 23.09 -4.66
C LEU A 623 -25.50 22.91 -3.16
N THR A 624 -26.47 22.41 -2.40
CA THR A 624 -26.25 21.90 -1.04
C THR A 624 -26.07 20.41 -1.10
N THR A 625 -24.97 19.90 -0.56
CA THR A 625 -24.48 18.56 -0.91
C THR A 625 -24.86 17.46 0.06
N GLN A 626 -25.44 17.75 1.24
CA GLN A 626 -25.85 16.70 2.17
C GLN A 626 -27.24 16.90 2.81
N PRO A 627 -28.03 15.81 2.93
CA PRO A 627 -29.17 15.74 3.83
C PRO A 627 -28.71 15.76 5.30
N ASN A 628 -29.56 16.25 6.21
CA ASN A 628 -29.27 16.21 7.64
C ASN A 628 -29.02 14.77 8.10
N PRO A 629 -28.03 14.53 8.98
CA PRO A 629 -27.84 13.20 9.56
C PRO A 629 -29.15 12.75 10.23
N PRO A 630 -29.48 11.44 10.18
CA PRO A 630 -30.70 10.94 10.82
C PRO A 630 -30.70 11.34 12.30
N ALA A 631 -31.84 11.85 12.77
CA ALA A 631 -31.99 12.23 14.17
C ALA A 631 -31.64 11.02 15.07
N PRO A 632 -30.92 11.22 16.18
CA PRO A 632 -30.65 10.13 17.10
C PRO A 632 -31.97 9.49 17.54
N PRO A 633 -32.01 8.16 17.76
CA PRO A 633 -33.22 7.48 18.19
C PRO A 633 -33.77 8.19 19.43
N ALA A 634 -35.04 8.58 19.37
CA ALA A 634 -35.70 9.33 20.43
C ALA A 634 -35.51 8.59 21.76
N LYS A 635 -34.80 9.22 22.70
CA LYS A 635 -34.70 8.71 24.06
C LYS A 635 -36.10 8.76 24.67
N GLY A 636 -36.73 7.59 24.84
CA GLY A 636 -37.92 7.45 25.69
C GLY A 636 -39.27 7.45 24.95
N GLY A 637 -39.44 6.60 23.95
CA GLY A 637 -40.77 6.16 23.53
C GLY A 637 -41.05 4.76 24.07
N ARG A 638 -41.90 4.63 25.09
CA ARG A 638 -42.45 3.34 25.52
C ARG A 638 -43.10 2.68 24.28
N PRO A 639 -42.84 1.40 23.98
CA PRO A 639 -43.45 0.76 22.80
C PRO A 639 -44.98 0.92 22.90
N PRO A 640 -45.67 1.28 21.80
CA PRO A 640 -47.12 1.31 21.82
C PRO A 640 -47.62 -0.10 22.15
N ALA A 641 -48.48 -0.19 23.17
CA ALA A 641 -49.17 -1.42 23.48
C ALA A 641 -49.95 -1.86 22.24
N ALA A 642 -49.67 -3.06 21.75
CA ALA A 642 -50.40 -3.65 20.63
C ALA A 642 -51.88 -3.81 21.02
N PRO A 643 -52.82 -3.44 20.14
CA PRO A 643 -54.02 -4.25 19.94
C PRO A 643 -53.72 -5.46 19.06
#